data_AF-A0A0Q9LRK5-F1
#
_entry.id   AF-A0A0Q9LRK5-F1
#
_cell.length_a   1.000
_cell.length_b   1.000
_cell.length_c   1.000
_cell.angle_alpha   90.00
_cell.angle_beta   90.00
_cell.angle_gamma   90.00
#
_symmetry.space_group_name_H-M   'P 1'
#
loop_
_entity.id
_entity.type
_entity.pdbx_description
1 polymer ?
#
loop_
_entity_poly.entity_id
_entity_poly.type
_entity_poly.pdbx_seq_one_letter_code
_entity_poly.pdbx_strand_id
1 'polypeptide(L)'
;MNSSARARTFTRLLPLTLAAAAVGAVGVAAGGGSAQASPVLAANLRLMDHARMGASNGPVLHSMVAPSPPGFDATKPVSDAALTSRAGIGLDRFGTPVATSDPLASADVTRGTSRPAGADNPASGDPVLGTSAATVPAGTPHMTNLLSQHVEPSCTGTGSDGKRVQVVYAYEAGSADDFAGKEAVIRNEIANIDDVFAVSSAETGGGRRVRWAADTECVPQIAVVQVPAGAIRNSTNGSSDWSVLKSSLASQGLNRADRKYLVFGDAPAANPGICGIGDRYLDESPTNNDNDDYAAQYGAVYQGCFAAFPNDQTSAGHELVHTLGAVQGGAPNASQYGHCTDDGDLMCYPDGSSTPMRQVCPTAHEPLLDCNHDDYFSTSPVAGTYLADHWNVASSSYLDTVPAMSPPPTGGTSAAATSWTSVTATGTTSVTLSSVMRDSVSAQPVTGALVTVQRAPYGSASYSAAGTAVTDASGKVSYTASASTAATYRFAFSGNDIHAASTSGPVIVKVPTRTALVVKSGYPTTFSGSLANAVTGKALPTGTPVTLKVKWYGTSTWASVTTLRTDAYGKVAWSWNAYRNGYFQLVHAGGPSTVSSASAAPLVRIPTKVTMAVRSGRPDALSGRLTTGAGASMKYVYVSLQYRAYGTSTWRTGTQVRTSSTGTVSYSVQPRKRMYYRWVYAGTSTGYLGATSAQGYVSY
;
A
#
# COMPACT_ATOMS: atom_id res chain seq x y z
N MET A 1 24.40 -21.91 74.43
CA MET A 1 24.71 -23.15 75.16
C MET A 1 24.76 -24.29 74.14
N ASN A 2 25.90 -24.98 74.08
CA ASN A 2 26.20 -26.33 73.57
C ASN A 2 25.55 -26.78 72.24
N SER A 3 26.31 -26.95 71.14
CA SER A 3 27.35 -27.96 70.85
C SER A 3 26.81 -29.35 70.47
N SER A 4 27.21 -29.79 69.26
CA SER A 4 27.49 -31.19 68.84
C SER A 4 26.27 -32.09 68.55
N ALA A 5 26.25 -33.01 67.56
CA ALA A 5 27.18 -33.46 66.52
C ALA A 5 26.50 -34.53 65.61
N ARG A 6 27.03 -34.69 64.38
CA ARG A 6 27.01 -35.89 63.47
C ARG A 6 25.63 -36.36 62.94
N ALA A 7 25.46 -36.85 61.71
CA ALA A 7 26.35 -37.64 60.85
C ALA A 7 26.05 -37.45 59.34
N ARG A 8 27.05 -37.84 58.52
CA ARG A 8 27.16 -37.74 57.07
C ARG A 8 26.27 -38.74 56.33
N THR A 9 25.73 -38.35 55.18
CA THR A 9 25.63 -39.24 53.99
C THR A 9 25.82 -38.40 52.73
N PHE A 10 26.72 -38.82 51.84
CA PHE A 10 27.06 -38.18 50.56
C PHE A 10 26.08 -38.64 49.47
N THR A 11 25.51 -37.70 48.70
CA THR A 11 25.15 -37.94 47.29
C THR A 11 25.18 -36.62 46.52
N ARG A 12 26.00 -36.54 45.47
CA ARG A 12 26.10 -35.41 44.54
C ARG A 12 24.90 -35.40 43.58
N LEU A 13 24.26 -34.25 43.38
CA LEU A 13 23.49 -33.89 42.18
C LEU A 13 23.59 -32.37 41.95
N LEU A 14 23.95 -31.98 40.72
CA LEU A 14 24.04 -30.59 40.22
C LEU A 14 22.66 -29.91 40.20
N PRO A 15 22.57 -28.57 40.42
CA PRO A 15 21.34 -27.84 40.21
C PRO A 15 21.22 -27.27 38.78
N LEU A 16 20.01 -27.43 38.24
CA LEU A 16 19.44 -26.73 37.08
C LEU A 16 19.57 -25.20 37.24
N THR A 17 19.98 -24.51 36.17
CA THR A 17 19.85 -23.06 36.01
C THR A 17 18.64 -22.69 35.16
N LEU A 18 17.97 -21.62 35.61
CA LEU A 18 16.74 -21.01 35.13
C LEU A 18 16.69 -20.74 33.62
N ALA A 19 15.57 -21.11 33.00
CA ALA A 19 15.09 -20.52 31.75
C ALA A 19 14.25 -19.28 32.05
N ALA A 20 14.65 -18.13 31.51
CA ALA A 20 13.82 -16.92 31.44
C ALA A 20 13.35 -16.76 29.98
N ALA A 21 12.06 -16.96 29.76
CA ALA A 21 11.38 -16.69 28.49
C ALA A 21 11.18 -15.18 28.33
N ALA A 22 11.79 -14.60 27.30
CA ALA A 22 11.49 -13.24 26.86
C ALA A 22 10.32 -13.27 25.87
N VAL A 23 9.25 -12.56 26.24
CA VAL A 23 8.03 -12.36 25.45
C VAL A 23 8.34 -11.52 24.21
N GLY A 24 7.93 -12.02 23.04
CA GLY A 24 8.11 -11.34 21.76
C GLY A 24 7.26 -10.07 21.65
N ALA A 25 7.93 -8.95 21.41
CA ALA A 25 7.32 -7.75 20.86
C ALA A 25 7.43 -7.82 19.34
N VAL A 26 6.30 -8.03 18.66
CA VAL A 26 6.18 -7.89 17.20
C VAL A 26 6.16 -6.39 16.90
N GLY A 27 7.34 -5.84 16.59
CA GLY A 27 7.49 -4.52 15.98
C GLY A 27 7.49 -4.69 14.46
N VAL A 28 6.46 -4.16 13.80
CA VAL A 28 6.46 -3.94 12.35
C VAL A 28 7.43 -2.79 12.09
N ALA A 29 8.63 -3.10 11.60
CA ALA A 29 9.57 -2.10 11.11
C ALA A 29 9.11 -1.61 9.74
N ALA A 30 8.78 -0.32 9.66
CA ALA A 30 8.67 0.40 8.41
C ALA A 30 10.08 0.55 7.83
N GLY A 31 10.26 0.17 6.56
CA GLY A 31 11.49 0.36 5.81
C GLY A 31 11.78 1.83 5.53
N GLY A 32 13.07 2.17 5.46
CA GLY A 32 13.59 3.52 5.28
C GLY A 32 14.53 3.91 6.41
N GLY A 33 15.68 3.24 6.47
CA GLY A 33 16.73 3.54 7.44
C GLY A 33 17.88 2.57 7.24
N SER A 34 18.98 3.05 6.68
CA SER A 34 20.22 2.34 6.42
C SER A 34 20.68 1.66 7.71
N ALA A 35 20.51 0.34 7.78
CA ALA A 35 21.02 -0.45 8.89
C ALA A 35 22.55 -0.37 8.86
N GLN A 36 23.18 -0.16 10.03
CA GLN A 36 24.63 -0.31 10.17
C GLN A 36 25.06 -1.64 9.55
N ALA A 37 26.20 -1.62 8.86
CA ALA A 37 26.85 -2.81 8.32
C ALA A 37 26.81 -3.94 9.35
N SER A 38 26.34 -5.13 8.97
CA SER A 38 26.45 -6.28 9.86
C SER A 38 27.92 -6.44 10.29
N PRO A 39 28.21 -6.85 11.54
CA PRO A 39 29.57 -7.10 12.02
C PRO A 39 30.37 -8.06 11.10
N VAL A 40 29.65 -8.89 10.34
CA VAL A 40 30.17 -9.77 9.29
C VAL A 40 30.73 -8.97 8.10
N LEU A 41 30.02 -7.95 7.59
CA LEU A 41 30.45 -7.12 6.46
C LEU A 41 31.71 -6.30 6.78
N ALA A 42 31.77 -5.69 7.98
CA ALA A 42 32.94 -4.94 8.44
C ALA A 42 34.18 -5.83 8.70
N ALA A 43 33.99 -7.11 9.04
CA ALA A 43 35.08 -8.08 9.15
C ALA A 43 35.59 -8.57 7.78
N ASN A 44 34.71 -8.59 6.78
CA ASN A 44 34.99 -9.06 5.43
C ASN A 44 35.84 -8.07 4.62
N LEU A 45 35.60 -6.76 4.74
CA LEU A 45 36.44 -5.75 4.07
C LEU A 45 37.88 -5.75 4.60
N ARG A 46 38.06 -5.92 5.92
CA ARG A 46 39.40 -6.05 6.55
C ARG A 46 40.19 -7.27 6.06
N LEU A 47 39.49 -8.28 5.52
CA LEU A 47 40.08 -9.50 4.97
C LEU A 47 40.66 -9.28 3.56
N MET A 48 40.11 -8.31 2.81
CA MET A 48 40.53 -7.95 1.46
C MET A 48 41.60 -6.84 1.48
N ASP A 49 41.52 -5.92 2.43
CA ASP A 49 42.22 -4.62 2.41
C ASP A 49 43.73 -4.66 2.73
N HIS A 50 44.34 -5.83 2.97
CA HIS A 50 45.73 -5.90 3.49
C HIS A 50 46.71 -6.80 2.72
N ALA A 51 46.45 -7.17 1.47
CA ALA A 51 47.48 -7.82 0.67
C ALA A 51 48.11 -6.86 -0.35
N ARG A 52 49.32 -6.41 -0.02
CA ARG A 52 50.35 -6.21 -1.05
C ARG A 52 50.51 -7.53 -1.80
N MET A 53 49.84 -7.70 -2.94
CA MET A 53 50.16 -8.80 -3.84
C MET A 53 51.50 -8.50 -4.51
N GLY A 54 52.57 -8.99 -3.88
CA GLY A 54 53.91 -9.09 -4.48
C GLY A 54 54.89 -8.01 -4.05
N ALA A 55 56.01 -8.45 -3.49
CA ALA A 55 57.20 -7.63 -3.29
C ALA A 55 57.79 -7.21 -4.65
N SER A 56 57.52 -5.99 -5.11
CA SER A 56 58.27 -5.31 -6.19
C SER A 56 57.87 -3.83 -6.26
N ASN A 57 58.69 -2.98 -6.88
CA ASN A 57 58.52 -1.53 -7.04
C ASN A 57 57.34 -1.11 -7.95
N GLY A 58 56.19 -1.80 -7.90
CA GLY A 58 55.01 -1.55 -8.73
C GLY A 58 53.86 -0.84 -8.00
N PRO A 59 52.81 -0.41 -8.73
CA PRO A 59 51.68 0.31 -8.18
C PRO A 59 50.80 -0.54 -7.26
N VAL A 60 50.12 0.12 -6.33
CA VAL A 60 49.39 -0.52 -5.22
C VAL A 60 47.99 -0.93 -5.69
N LEU A 61 47.76 -2.24 -5.80
CA LEU A 61 46.46 -2.83 -6.14
C LEU A 61 45.68 -3.22 -4.88
N HIS A 62 44.46 -2.74 -4.75
CA HIS A 62 43.48 -3.11 -3.73
C HIS A 62 42.33 -3.91 -4.36
N SER A 63 41.58 -4.65 -3.54
CA SER A 63 40.39 -5.37 -3.97
C SER A 63 39.21 -4.95 -3.12
N MET A 64 38.17 -4.44 -3.76
CA MET A 64 36.94 -3.95 -3.15
C MET A 64 35.83 -4.96 -3.31
N VAL A 65 34.73 -4.79 -2.58
CA VAL A 65 33.64 -5.78 -2.53
C VAL A 65 32.30 -5.11 -2.72
N ALA A 66 31.43 -5.66 -3.55
CA ALA A 66 30.01 -5.34 -3.56
C ALA A 66 29.30 -6.12 -2.45
N PRO A 67 28.46 -5.46 -1.64
CA PRO A 67 27.71 -6.11 -0.60
C PRO A 67 26.58 -6.94 -1.21
N SER A 68 26.18 -8.01 -0.53
CA SER A 68 24.92 -8.67 -0.84
C SER A 68 23.74 -7.79 -0.42
N PRO A 69 22.66 -7.69 -1.23
CA PRO A 69 21.49 -6.90 -0.86
C PRO A 69 20.86 -7.36 0.47
N PRO A 70 20.17 -6.46 1.19
CA PRO A 70 19.57 -6.80 2.48
C PRO A 70 18.66 -8.03 2.41
N GLY A 71 18.95 -9.04 3.22
CA GLY A 71 18.18 -10.29 3.27
C GLY A 71 18.51 -11.31 2.18
N PHE A 72 19.49 -11.02 1.31
CA PHE A 72 20.04 -11.96 0.35
C PHE A 72 21.26 -12.70 0.94
N ASP A 73 21.34 -14.02 0.76
CA ASP A 73 22.47 -14.84 1.21
C ASP A 73 23.21 -15.41 -0.02
N ALA A 74 24.34 -14.80 -0.37
CA ALA A 74 25.14 -15.19 -1.54
C ALA A 74 25.78 -16.59 -1.42
N THR A 75 25.75 -17.22 -0.25
CA THR A 75 26.23 -18.60 -0.09
C THR A 75 25.25 -19.66 -0.56
N LYS A 76 23.99 -19.27 -0.82
CA LYS A 76 22.95 -20.19 -1.27
C LYS A 76 22.95 -20.28 -2.80
N PRO A 77 22.81 -21.49 -3.36
CA PRO A 77 22.59 -21.62 -4.79
C PRO A 77 21.25 -20.97 -5.17
N VAL A 78 21.23 -20.30 -6.32
CA VAL A 78 20.04 -19.69 -6.89
C VAL A 78 19.69 -20.42 -8.18
N SER A 79 18.42 -20.76 -8.37
CA SER A 79 17.98 -21.43 -9.59
C SER A 79 17.98 -20.48 -10.79
N ASP A 80 18.16 -21.04 -11.99
CA ASP A 80 18.14 -20.27 -13.25
C ASP A 80 16.81 -19.56 -13.43
N ALA A 81 15.70 -20.22 -13.06
CA ALA A 81 14.37 -19.61 -13.10
C ALA A 81 14.27 -18.37 -12.19
N ALA A 82 14.92 -18.38 -11.01
CA ALA A 82 14.91 -17.23 -10.12
C ALA A 82 15.76 -16.07 -10.68
N LEU A 83 16.93 -16.37 -11.26
CA LEU A 83 17.75 -15.36 -11.94
C LEU A 83 17.03 -14.78 -13.17
N THR A 84 16.42 -15.64 -13.98
CA THR A 84 15.70 -15.26 -15.20
C THR A 84 14.47 -14.40 -14.87
N SER A 85 13.73 -14.76 -13.82
CA SER A 85 12.62 -13.96 -13.29
C SER A 85 13.09 -12.59 -12.81
N ARG A 86 14.24 -12.52 -12.13
CA ARG A 86 14.81 -11.24 -11.66
C ARG A 86 15.25 -10.36 -12.83
N ALA A 87 15.80 -10.94 -13.90
CA ALA A 87 16.18 -10.25 -15.12
C ALA A 87 14.99 -9.80 -16.00
N GLY A 88 13.74 -10.08 -15.59
CA GLY A 88 12.56 -9.72 -16.36
C GLY A 88 12.39 -10.53 -17.65
N ILE A 89 13.05 -11.69 -17.74
CA ILE A 89 13.04 -12.54 -18.93
C ILE A 89 11.85 -13.51 -18.85
N GLY A 90 11.02 -13.53 -19.89
CA GLY A 90 9.91 -14.47 -19.99
C GLY A 90 10.39 -15.92 -20.08
N LEU A 91 9.74 -16.83 -19.36
CA LEU A 91 10.02 -18.27 -19.41
C LEU A 91 8.94 -18.99 -20.20
N ASP A 92 9.33 -19.96 -21.02
CA ASP A 92 8.40 -20.87 -21.66
C ASP A 92 7.82 -21.89 -20.65
N ARG A 93 6.91 -22.75 -21.12
CA ARG A 93 6.27 -23.77 -20.27
C ARG A 93 7.25 -24.82 -19.71
N PHE A 94 8.49 -24.85 -20.18
CA PHE A 94 9.55 -25.76 -19.74
C PHE A 94 10.59 -25.04 -18.87
N GLY A 95 10.41 -23.74 -18.58
CA GLY A 95 11.32 -22.95 -17.77
C GLY A 95 12.54 -22.46 -18.53
N THR A 96 12.50 -22.42 -19.86
CA THR A 96 13.59 -21.88 -20.70
C THR A 96 13.31 -20.42 -21.07
N PRO A 97 14.31 -19.52 -21.07
CA PRO A 97 14.19 -18.15 -21.57
C PRO A 97 13.55 -18.08 -22.97
N VAL A 98 12.50 -17.27 -23.13
CA VAL A 98 11.88 -16.98 -24.43
C VAL A 98 12.66 -15.83 -25.06
N ALA A 99 13.33 -16.09 -26.19
CA ALA A 99 13.93 -15.03 -26.98
C ALA A 99 12.82 -14.06 -27.44
N THR A 100 12.96 -12.77 -27.14
CA THR A 100 12.03 -11.74 -27.60
C THR A 100 12.22 -11.49 -29.09
N SER A 101 11.61 -12.32 -29.93
CA SER A 101 11.27 -11.91 -31.30
C SER A 101 9.91 -11.22 -31.26
N ASP A 102 9.90 -9.94 -31.62
CA ASP A 102 8.79 -9.10 -32.10
C ASP A 102 7.35 -9.71 -32.06
N PRO A 103 6.32 -9.06 -31.45
CA PRO A 103 4.97 -9.63 -31.29
C PRO A 103 4.17 -9.92 -32.58
N LEU A 104 4.77 -9.84 -33.77
CA LEU A 104 4.06 -10.02 -35.05
C LEU A 104 4.46 -11.25 -35.87
N ALA A 105 5.35 -12.12 -35.39
CA ALA A 105 5.75 -13.34 -36.13
C ALA A 105 5.35 -14.63 -35.40
N SER A 106 4.08 -14.79 -35.03
CA SER A 106 3.52 -16.12 -34.77
C SER A 106 3.01 -16.73 -36.07
N ALA A 107 3.92 -17.28 -36.86
CA ALA A 107 3.62 -18.40 -37.76
C ALA A 107 4.92 -19.09 -38.18
N ASP A 108 5.03 -20.35 -37.76
CA ASP A 108 5.75 -21.43 -38.43
C ASP A 108 7.27 -21.55 -38.23
N VAL A 109 7.68 -22.36 -37.25
CA VAL A 109 8.92 -23.16 -37.37
C VAL A 109 8.69 -24.55 -36.81
N THR A 110 8.52 -25.50 -37.73
CA THR A 110 8.64 -26.94 -37.53
C THR A 110 10.00 -27.32 -36.94
N ARG A 111 9.93 -28.20 -35.95
CA ARG A 111 11.02 -28.96 -35.31
C ARG A 111 12.01 -29.55 -36.34
N GLY A 112 13.24 -29.03 -36.36
CA GLY A 112 14.38 -29.62 -37.07
C GLY A 112 15.38 -30.23 -36.09
N THR A 113 15.38 -31.55 -35.98
CA THR A 113 16.36 -32.33 -35.24
C THR A 113 17.65 -32.47 -36.06
N SER A 114 18.78 -31.95 -35.57
CA SER A 114 20.10 -32.45 -35.97
C SER A 114 21.16 -32.12 -34.92
N ARG A 115 21.49 -33.13 -34.13
CA ARG A 115 22.77 -33.28 -33.45
C ARG A 115 23.85 -33.54 -34.52
N PRO A 116 25.07 -33.05 -34.34
CA PRO A 116 26.21 -33.92 -34.59
C PRO A 116 27.04 -34.10 -33.32
N ALA A 117 27.38 -35.36 -33.08
CA ALA A 117 28.47 -35.72 -32.19
C ALA A 117 29.77 -35.58 -32.98
N GLY A 118 30.80 -35.04 -32.35
CA GLY A 118 32.14 -34.92 -32.92
C GLY A 118 33.08 -34.30 -31.90
N ALA A 119 33.70 -35.16 -31.09
CA ALA A 119 34.81 -34.78 -30.23
C ALA A 119 36.04 -34.52 -31.10
N ASP A 120 36.61 -33.32 -30.99
CA ASP A 120 38.00 -33.05 -31.33
C ASP A 120 38.55 -32.07 -30.28
N ASN A 121 39.60 -32.50 -29.59
CA ASN A 121 40.45 -31.68 -28.72
C ASN A 121 41.03 -30.50 -29.52
N PRO A 122 41.15 -29.30 -28.92
CA PRO A 122 42.24 -28.42 -29.25
C PRO A 122 43.09 -28.13 -28.01
N ALA A 123 44.33 -28.59 -28.08
CA ALA A 123 45.43 -27.93 -27.41
C ALA A 123 45.69 -26.61 -28.14
N SER A 124 45.15 -25.52 -27.61
CA SER A 124 45.57 -24.14 -27.88
C SER A 124 45.07 -23.28 -26.72
N GLY A 125 45.98 -22.59 -26.03
CA GLY A 125 45.71 -21.87 -24.77
C GLY A 125 44.90 -20.57 -24.90
N ASP A 126 43.95 -20.51 -25.83
CA ASP A 126 42.99 -19.42 -25.93
C ASP A 126 41.63 -19.87 -25.34
N PRO A 127 40.96 -19.03 -24.53
CA PRO A 127 39.62 -19.32 -24.02
C PRO A 127 38.64 -19.62 -25.17
N VAL A 128 37.78 -20.61 -24.98
CA VAL A 128 36.71 -20.89 -25.95
C VAL A 128 35.71 -19.74 -25.91
N LEU A 129 35.55 -19.04 -27.03
CA LEU A 129 34.48 -18.06 -27.21
C LEU A 129 33.16 -18.82 -27.33
N GLY A 130 32.19 -18.52 -26.46
CA GLY A 130 30.85 -19.07 -26.58
C GLY A 130 30.15 -18.47 -27.80
N THR A 131 29.85 -19.29 -28.81
CA THR A 131 29.08 -18.83 -29.99
C THR A 131 27.59 -18.86 -29.66
N SER A 132 26.89 -17.72 -29.72
CA SER A 132 25.44 -17.65 -29.56
C SER A 132 24.79 -16.63 -30.51
N ALA A 133 23.51 -16.86 -30.79
CA ALA A 133 22.75 -16.30 -31.90
C ALA A 133 21.88 -15.07 -31.53
N ALA A 134 21.94 -14.55 -30.30
CA ALA A 134 21.07 -13.46 -29.85
C ALA A 134 21.76 -12.09 -29.94
N THR A 135 21.29 -11.24 -30.85
CA THR A 135 21.78 -9.87 -31.09
C THR A 135 21.11 -8.80 -30.22
N VAL A 136 19.99 -9.11 -29.57
CA VAL A 136 19.29 -8.21 -28.64
C VAL A 136 19.23 -8.88 -27.26
N PRO A 137 19.60 -8.18 -26.17
CA PRO A 137 19.48 -8.71 -24.82
C PRO A 137 18.02 -9.12 -24.54
N ALA A 138 17.81 -10.38 -24.16
CA ALA A 138 16.52 -10.80 -23.65
C ALA A 138 16.38 -10.27 -22.21
N GLY A 139 15.28 -9.57 -21.91
CA GLY A 139 14.97 -9.06 -20.57
C GLY A 139 14.59 -7.57 -20.57
N THR A 140 14.54 -6.98 -19.38
CA THR A 140 14.17 -5.57 -19.19
C THR A 140 15.24 -4.84 -18.38
N PRO A 141 15.46 -3.53 -18.64
CA PRO A 141 16.33 -2.71 -17.80
C PRO A 141 15.99 -2.86 -16.33
N HIS A 142 17.01 -3.06 -15.48
CA HIS A 142 16.78 -3.08 -14.04
C HIS A 142 16.34 -1.71 -13.51
N MET A 143 16.80 -0.62 -14.14
CA MET A 143 16.36 0.77 -13.89
C MET A 143 15.01 1.06 -14.55
N THR A 144 14.01 0.27 -14.22
CA THR A 144 12.65 0.32 -14.78
C THR A 144 11.95 1.68 -14.63
N ASN A 145 12.42 2.52 -13.69
CA ASN A 145 11.95 3.88 -13.47
C ASN A 145 12.57 4.91 -14.45
N LEU A 146 13.71 4.59 -15.07
CA LEU A 146 14.48 5.51 -15.92
C LEU A 146 14.49 5.08 -17.39
N LEU A 147 14.47 3.77 -17.65
CA LEU A 147 14.51 3.20 -19.00
C LEU A 147 13.39 2.17 -19.18
N SER A 148 12.72 2.26 -20.33
CA SER A 148 11.74 1.27 -20.78
C SER A 148 12.35 0.18 -21.67
N GLN A 149 13.55 0.42 -22.21
CA GLN A 149 14.31 -0.48 -23.06
C GLN A 149 15.81 -0.25 -22.80
N HIS A 150 16.61 -1.30 -22.99
CA HIS A 150 18.06 -1.18 -22.91
C HIS A 150 18.57 -0.23 -23.99
N VAL A 151 19.62 0.51 -23.67
CA VAL A 151 20.36 1.27 -24.66
C VAL A 151 21.12 0.32 -25.59
N GLU A 152 21.35 0.75 -26.83
CA GLU A 152 22.21 0.00 -27.74
C GLU A 152 23.66 0.00 -27.22
N PRO A 153 24.37 -1.14 -27.30
CA PRO A 153 25.79 -1.21 -26.95
C PRO A 153 26.61 -0.35 -27.90
N SER A 154 27.77 0.15 -27.43
CA SER A 154 28.73 0.81 -28.30
C SER A 154 29.74 -0.19 -28.84
N CYS A 155 29.93 -0.18 -30.16
CA CYS A 155 30.92 -1.01 -30.84
C CYS A 155 31.78 -0.17 -31.75
N THR A 156 32.73 0.55 -31.17
CA THR A 156 33.77 1.23 -31.94
C THR A 156 34.87 0.25 -32.36
N GLY A 157 35.41 0.46 -33.56
CA GLY A 157 36.53 -0.33 -34.08
C GLY A 157 36.12 -1.73 -34.54
N THR A 158 37.00 -2.71 -34.28
CA THR A 158 36.90 -4.11 -34.70
C THR A 158 36.33 -5.04 -33.63
N GLY A 159 35.91 -4.48 -32.49
CA GLY A 159 35.45 -5.26 -31.32
C GLY A 159 36.59 -5.91 -30.51
N SER A 160 37.82 -5.99 -31.05
CA SER A 160 38.97 -6.62 -30.39
C SER A 160 40.24 -5.76 -30.34
N ASP A 161 40.29 -4.64 -31.06
CA ASP A 161 41.38 -3.66 -31.00
C ASP A 161 41.41 -2.92 -29.66
N GLY A 162 42.55 -2.34 -29.29
CA GLY A 162 42.67 -1.44 -28.14
C GLY A 162 42.15 -2.00 -26.81
N LYS A 163 41.88 -1.10 -25.87
CA LYS A 163 41.39 -1.42 -24.52
C LYS A 163 39.93 -1.86 -24.57
N ARG A 164 39.60 -2.99 -23.93
CA ARG A 164 38.23 -3.55 -23.89
C ARG A 164 37.89 -4.20 -22.56
N VAL A 165 36.61 -4.16 -22.20
CA VAL A 165 36.06 -5.00 -21.13
C VAL A 165 35.66 -6.35 -21.73
N GLN A 166 36.26 -7.43 -21.26
CA GLN A 166 35.99 -8.80 -21.68
C GLN A 166 35.11 -9.48 -20.65
N VAL A 167 33.94 -9.96 -21.07
CA VAL A 167 33.07 -10.75 -20.20
C VAL A 167 33.53 -12.20 -20.20
N VAL A 168 33.51 -12.81 -19.01
CA VAL A 168 33.93 -14.19 -18.79
C VAL A 168 32.87 -14.91 -17.97
N TYR A 169 32.37 -16.04 -18.46
CA TYR A 169 31.64 -17.01 -17.63
C TYR A 169 32.63 -18.07 -17.15
N ALA A 170 32.82 -18.16 -15.84
CA ALA A 170 33.75 -19.10 -15.22
C ALA A 170 32.99 -20.14 -14.39
N TYR A 171 33.34 -21.42 -14.53
CA TYR A 171 32.78 -22.51 -13.72
C TYR A 171 33.88 -23.36 -13.10
N GLU A 172 33.59 -23.97 -11.95
CA GLU A 172 34.59 -24.76 -11.22
C GLU A 172 34.73 -26.19 -11.77
N ALA A 173 35.95 -26.72 -11.76
CA ALA A 173 36.22 -28.11 -12.08
C ALA A 173 35.43 -29.05 -11.14
N GLY A 174 34.70 -30.00 -11.72
CA GLY A 174 33.77 -30.87 -11.00
C GLY A 174 32.32 -30.39 -11.01
N SER A 175 32.06 -29.15 -11.44
CA SER A 175 30.72 -28.66 -11.80
C SER A 175 30.48 -28.84 -13.31
N ALA A 176 29.19 -28.87 -13.70
CA ALA A 176 28.82 -28.84 -15.11
C ALA A 176 29.00 -27.43 -15.68
N ASP A 177 29.36 -27.35 -16.96
CA ASP A 177 29.23 -26.12 -17.73
C ASP A 177 27.73 -25.85 -17.97
N ASP A 178 27.22 -24.78 -17.36
CA ASP A 178 25.81 -24.35 -17.48
C ASP A 178 25.70 -22.98 -18.18
N PHE A 179 26.68 -22.62 -19.02
CA PHE A 179 26.67 -21.35 -19.72
C PHE A 179 25.37 -21.14 -20.51
N ALA A 180 24.86 -22.18 -21.17
CA ALA A 180 23.61 -22.12 -21.93
C ALA A 180 22.39 -21.75 -21.07
N GLY A 181 22.35 -22.13 -19.79
CA GLY A 181 21.29 -21.76 -18.84
C GLY A 181 21.42 -20.33 -18.32
N LYS A 182 22.65 -19.80 -18.26
CA LYS A 182 22.95 -18.47 -17.70
C LYS A 182 23.09 -17.36 -18.73
N GLU A 183 23.29 -17.71 -19.99
CA GLU A 183 23.66 -16.76 -21.05
C GLU A 183 22.69 -15.56 -21.13
N ALA A 184 21.38 -15.82 -21.17
CA ALA A 184 20.38 -14.77 -21.32
C ALA A 184 20.43 -13.77 -20.14
N VAL A 185 20.63 -14.26 -18.92
CA VAL A 185 20.77 -13.43 -17.72
C VAL A 185 22.05 -12.59 -17.78
N ILE A 186 23.17 -13.20 -18.17
CA ILE A 186 24.45 -12.50 -18.30
C ILE A 186 24.36 -11.40 -19.37
N ARG A 187 23.73 -11.67 -20.50
CA ARG A 187 23.52 -10.67 -21.56
C ARG A 187 22.62 -9.52 -21.11
N ASN A 188 21.58 -9.79 -20.33
CA ASN A 188 20.76 -8.74 -19.72
C ASN A 188 21.59 -7.89 -18.75
N GLU A 189 22.48 -8.50 -17.98
CA GLU A 189 23.33 -7.77 -17.04
C GLU A 189 24.40 -6.91 -17.75
N ILE A 190 24.97 -7.40 -18.86
CA ILE A 190 25.84 -6.59 -19.73
C ILE A 190 25.08 -5.33 -20.21
N ALA A 191 23.83 -5.49 -20.65
CA ALA A 191 22.99 -4.39 -21.09
C ALA A 191 22.63 -3.42 -19.94
N ASN A 192 22.34 -3.96 -18.74
CA ASN A 192 22.13 -3.15 -17.53
C ASN A 192 23.35 -2.27 -17.22
N ILE A 193 24.57 -2.78 -17.39
CA ILE A 193 25.79 -2.00 -17.16
C ILE A 193 25.89 -0.86 -18.18
N ASP A 194 25.62 -1.11 -19.46
CA ASP A 194 25.59 -0.05 -20.47
C ASP A 194 24.51 1.00 -20.17
N ASP A 195 23.35 0.58 -19.67
CA ASP A 195 22.28 1.48 -19.21
C ASP A 195 22.77 2.41 -18.09
N VAL A 196 23.50 1.88 -17.09
CA VAL A 196 24.06 2.67 -15.98
C VAL A 196 24.99 3.76 -16.52
N PHE A 197 25.97 3.39 -17.34
CA PHE A 197 26.87 4.38 -17.96
C PHE A 197 26.11 5.37 -18.84
N ALA A 198 25.06 4.91 -19.53
CA ALA A 198 24.26 5.75 -20.40
C ALA A 198 23.55 6.86 -19.65
N VAL A 199 22.80 6.48 -18.62
CA VAL A 199 21.97 7.41 -17.88
C VAL A 199 22.86 8.35 -17.08
N SER A 200 23.88 7.83 -16.36
CA SER A 200 24.78 8.68 -15.56
C SER A 200 25.61 9.65 -16.41
N SER A 201 26.06 9.24 -17.60
CA SER A 201 26.76 10.19 -18.48
C SER A 201 25.84 11.30 -19.01
N ALA A 202 24.57 11.00 -19.23
CA ALA A 202 23.58 11.98 -19.68
C ALA A 202 23.28 13.06 -18.64
N GLU A 203 23.39 12.75 -17.35
CA GLU A 203 23.17 13.70 -16.24
C GLU A 203 24.11 14.90 -16.31
N THR A 204 25.31 14.69 -16.87
CA THR A 204 26.34 15.72 -17.07
C THR A 204 26.47 16.16 -18.54
N GLY A 205 25.51 15.77 -19.39
CA GLY A 205 25.41 16.19 -20.78
C GLY A 205 26.28 15.42 -21.78
N GLY A 206 26.94 14.34 -21.35
CA GLY A 206 27.77 13.48 -22.19
C GLY A 206 27.14 12.14 -22.52
N GLY A 207 27.88 11.30 -23.24
CA GLY A 207 27.47 9.94 -23.59
C GLY A 207 28.65 8.98 -23.44
N ARG A 208 28.51 8.03 -22.50
CA ARG A 208 29.45 6.94 -22.27
C ARG A 208 28.76 5.59 -22.41
N ARG A 209 29.48 4.63 -22.97
CA ARG A 209 29.12 3.20 -23.03
C ARG A 209 30.35 2.38 -22.73
N VAL A 210 30.18 1.19 -22.20
CA VAL A 210 31.31 0.29 -21.99
C VAL A 210 31.84 -0.17 -23.34
N ARG A 211 33.16 -0.16 -23.48
CA ARG A 211 33.85 -0.64 -24.67
C ARG A 211 34.04 -2.15 -24.54
N TRP A 212 32.99 -2.91 -24.85
CA TRP A 212 33.00 -4.37 -24.75
C TRP A 212 33.89 -5.02 -25.81
N ALA A 213 34.57 -6.10 -25.43
CA ALA A 213 35.11 -7.03 -26.42
C ALA A 213 33.93 -7.68 -27.14
N ALA A 214 33.80 -7.42 -28.45
CA ALA A 214 32.64 -7.78 -29.25
C ALA A 214 33.06 -8.45 -30.56
N ASP A 215 32.13 -9.14 -31.22
CA ASP A 215 32.31 -9.64 -32.58
C ASP A 215 32.01 -8.56 -33.63
N THR A 216 32.05 -8.97 -34.90
CA THR A 216 31.76 -8.11 -36.05
C THR A 216 30.31 -7.64 -36.13
N GLU A 217 29.41 -8.30 -35.40
CA GLU A 217 27.99 -8.02 -35.31
C GLU A 217 27.63 -7.12 -34.13
N CYS A 218 28.64 -6.55 -33.44
CA CYS A 218 28.47 -5.68 -32.28
C CYS A 218 27.86 -6.42 -31.06
N VAL A 219 28.11 -7.73 -30.95
CA VAL A 219 27.64 -8.50 -29.80
C VAL A 219 28.80 -8.72 -28.82
N PRO A 220 28.68 -8.27 -27.56
CA PRO A 220 29.65 -8.56 -26.51
C PRO A 220 29.91 -10.07 -26.41
N GLN A 221 31.18 -10.43 -26.49
CA GLN A 221 31.65 -11.82 -26.43
C GLN A 221 31.82 -12.26 -24.99
N ILE A 222 31.34 -13.46 -24.69
CA ILE A 222 31.49 -14.09 -23.38
C ILE A 222 32.45 -15.27 -23.52
N ALA A 223 33.61 -15.16 -22.88
CA ALA A 223 34.59 -16.25 -22.83
C ALA A 223 34.14 -17.27 -21.78
N VAL A 224 34.13 -18.56 -22.14
CA VAL A 224 33.76 -19.64 -21.22
C VAL A 224 35.02 -20.34 -20.73
N VAL A 225 35.23 -20.39 -19.41
CA VAL A 225 36.46 -20.94 -18.81
C VAL A 225 36.16 -21.86 -17.62
N GLN A 226 36.89 -22.98 -17.55
CA GLN A 226 36.89 -23.85 -16.37
C GLN A 226 38.04 -23.46 -15.46
N VAL A 227 37.79 -23.22 -14.18
CA VAL A 227 38.82 -22.93 -13.17
C VAL A 227 38.93 -24.07 -12.15
N PRO A 228 40.01 -24.18 -11.36
CA PRO A 228 40.13 -25.21 -10.34
C PRO A 228 38.96 -25.21 -9.35
N ALA A 229 38.64 -26.39 -8.79
CA ALA A 229 37.59 -26.54 -7.79
C ALA A 229 37.82 -25.59 -6.60
N GLY A 230 36.78 -24.87 -6.18
CA GLY A 230 36.84 -23.89 -5.09
C GLY A 230 37.48 -22.54 -5.44
N ALA A 231 38.03 -22.33 -6.65
CA ALA A 231 38.66 -21.06 -7.01
C ALA A 231 37.66 -19.89 -7.04
N ILE A 232 36.41 -20.13 -7.45
CA ILE A 232 35.35 -19.11 -7.47
C ILE A 232 34.74 -18.98 -6.09
N ARG A 233 34.33 -20.10 -5.48
CA ARG A 233 33.67 -20.09 -4.18
C ARG A 233 34.53 -19.44 -3.10
N ASN A 234 35.82 -19.78 -3.05
CA ASN A 234 36.70 -19.34 -1.98
C ASN A 234 37.27 -17.93 -2.21
N SER A 235 37.13 -17.33 -3.39
CA SER A 235 37.70 -16.00 -3.64
C SER A 235 37.19 -14.92 -2.69
N THR A 236 36.01 -15.14 -2.08
CA THR A 236 35.42 -14.27 -1.05
C THR A 236 36.02 -14.42 0.35
N ASN A 237 36.95 -15.34 0.57
CA ASN A 237 37.60 -15.57 1.87
C ASN A 237 38.82 -14.67 2.11
N GLY A 238 39.18 -13.85 1.13
CA GLY A 238 40.24 -12.86 1.25
C GLY A 238 41.20 -12.87 0.07
N SER A 239 42.18 -11.96 0.15
CA SER A 239 43.10 -11.65 -0.94
C SER A 239 43.91 -12.82 -1.49
N SER A 240 44.31 -13.80 -0.66
CA SER A 240 45.05 -14.98 -1.13
C SER A 240 44.20 -15.85 -2.05
N ASP A 241 42.94 -16.08 -1.70
CA ASP A 241 42.03 -16.89 -2.51
C ASP A 241 41.55 -16.13 -3.75
N TRP A 242 41.38 -14.81 -3.65
CA TRP A 242 41.18 -13.96 -4.82
C TRP A 242 42.34 -14.05 -5.83
N SER A 243 43.59 -14.10 -5.33
CA SER A 243 44.77 -14.33 -6.17
C SER A 243 44.74 -15.68 -6.91
N VAL A 244 44.21 -16.73 -6.26
CA VAL A 244 44.03 -18.06 -6.88
C VAL A 244 43.08 -17.99 -8.07
N LEU A 245 41.95 -17.29 -7.94
CA LEU A 245 41.03 -17.10 -9.06
C LEU A 245 41.70 -16.33 -10.21
N LYS A 246 42.33 -15.19 -9.92
CA LYS A 246 43.01 -14.37 -10.93
C LYS A 246 44.12 -15.12 -11.66
N SER A 247 44.97 -15.85 -10.93
CA SER A 247 46.03 -16.66 -11.54
C SER A 247 45.48 -17.82 -12.38
N SER A 248 44.36 -18.42 -11.96
CA SER A 248 43.66 -19.46 -12.73
C SER A 248 43.12 -18.91 -14.05
N LEU A 249 42.53 -17.71 -14.06
CA LEU A 249 42.08 -17.03 -15.28
C LEU A 249 43.27 -16.63 -16.16
N ALA A 250 44.31 -16.03 -15.57
CA ALA A 250 45.51 -15.60 -16.28
C ALA A 250 46.23 -16.76 -16.97
N SER A 251 46.28 -17.93 -16.33
CA SER A 251 46.85 -19.16 -16.93
C SER A 251 46.08 -19.69 -18.14
N GLN A 252 44.84 -19.23 -18.33
CA GLN A 252 44.02 -19.51 -19.51
C GLN A 252 44.08 -18.39 -20.56
N GLY A 253 45.09 -17.51 -20.48
CA GLY A 253 45.28 -16.43 -21.45
C GLY A 253 44.44 -15.17 -21.20
N LEU A 254 43.64 -15.14 -20.12
CA LEU A 254 42.91 -13.95 -19.69
C LEU A 254 43.84 -13.02 -18.90
N ASN A 255 44.93 -12.54 -19.49
CA ASN A 255 45.98 -11.76 -18.81
C ASN A 255 46.48 -10.55 -19.62
N ARG A 256 45.75 -10.13 -20.65
CA ARG A 256 46.16 -9.01 -21.50
C ARG A 256 46.04 -7.67 -20.76
N ALA A 257 47.09 -6.86 -20.82
CA ALA A 257 47.12 -5.55 -20.16
C ALA A 257 46.08 -4.54 -20.70
N ASP A 258 45.61 -4.73 -21.93
CA ASP A 258 44.54 -3.95 -22.55
C ASP A 258 43.14 -4.55 -22.33
N ARG A 259 42.97 -5.37 -21.30
CA ARG A 259 41.70 -5.99 -20.93
C ARG A 259 41.36 -5.76 -19.46
N LYS A 260 40.10 -5.42 -19.21
CA LYS A 260 39.44 -5.61 -17.90
C LYS A 260 38.54 -6.83 -18.02
N TYR A 261 38.68 -7.79 -17.11
CA TYR A 261 37.91 -9.03 -17.16
C TYR A 261 36.76 -8.96 -16.16
N LEU A 262 35.52 -8.95 -16.65
CA LEU A 262 34.32 -9.00 -15.82
C LEU A 262 33.80 -10.45 -15.78
N VAL A 263 33.98 -11.09 -14.63
CA VAL A 263 33.81 -12.53 -14.45
C VAL A 263 32.47 -12.83 -13.77
N PHE A 264 31.61 -13.58 -14.45
CA PHE A 264 30.43 -14.21 -13.89
C PHE A 264 30.83 -15.61 -13.41
N GLY A 265 31.13 -15.73 -12.12
CA GLY A 265 31.59 -16.96 -11.50
C GLY A 265 30.43 -17.84 -11.05
N ASP A 266 30.24 -18.99 -11.71
CA ASP A 266 29.14 -19.93 -11.46
C ASP A 266 29.42 -20.85 -10.26
N ALA A 267 29.54 -20.22 -9.10
CA ALA A 267 29.50 -20.87 -7.80
C ALA A 267 28.87 -19.91 -6.79
N PRO A 268 28.17 -20.42 -5.75
CA PRO A 268 27.81 -19.61 -4.60
C PRO A 268 29.08 -19.12 -3.89
N ALA A 269 29.05 -17.89 -3.38
CA ALA A 269 30.14 -17.35 -2.57
C ALA A 269 30.36 -18.19 -1.30
N ALA A 270 31.58 -18.22 -0.77
CA ALA A 270 31.82 -18.75 0.57
C ALA A 270 31.32 -17.79 1.67
N ASN A 271 31.21 -16.51 1.35
CA ASN A 271 30.81 -15.46 2.29
C ASN A 271 29.39 -14.94 2.00
N PRO A 272 28.47 -14.91 2.99
CA PRO A 272 27.07 -14.54 2.76
C PRO A 272 26.84 -13.06 2.41
N GLY A 273 27.80 -12.19 2.71
CA GLY A 273 27.66 -10.74 2.53
C GLY A 273 28.37 -10.17 1.30
N ILE A 274 28.96 -11.01 0.43
CA ILE A 274 29.75 -10.57 -0.72
C ILE A 274 29.07 -11.02 -2.00
N CYS A 275 28.66 -10.06 -2.83
CA CYS A 275 28.11 -10.31 -4.16
C CYS A 275 29.14 -10.15 -5.29
N GLY A 276 30.24 -9.44 -5.03
CA GLY A 276 31.34 -9.32 -5.98
C GLY A 276 32.67 -8.90 -5.35
N ILE A 277 33.73 -8.95 -6.15
CA ILE A 277 35.06 -8.41 -5.83
C ILE A 277 35.64 -7.72 -7.07
N GLY A 278 36.21 -6.54 -6.91
CA GLY A 278 36.78 -5.73 -7.99
C GLY A 278 38.19 -5.24 -7.65
N ASP A 279 39.13 -5.44 -8.56
CA ASP A 279 40.50 -4.91 -8.44
C ASP A 279 40.55 -3.41 -8.75
N ARG A 280 41.24 -2.61 -7.92
CA ARG A 280 41.50 -1.19 -8.17
C ARG A 280 42.92 -0.80 -7.80
N TYR A 281 43.61 -0.08 -8.68
CA TYR A 281 44.87 0.60 -8.33
C TYR A 281 44.58 1.91 -7.58
N LEU A 282 45.32 2.16 -6.51
CA LEU A 282 45.33 3.46 -5.82
C LEU A 282 46.18 4.44 -6.61
N ASP A 283 45.54 5.07 -7.58
CA ASP A 283 46.13 6.07 -8.45
C ASP A 283 45.06 7.10 -8.79
N GLU A 284 45.30 8.36 -8.39
CA GLU A 284 44.38 9.47 -8.60
C GLU A 284 44.84 10.37 -9.76
N SER A 285 45.90 9.98 -10.47
CA SER A 285 46.42 10.76 -11.59
C SER A 285 45.35 10.89 -12.68
N PRO A 286 45.06 12.10 -13.19
CA PRO A 286 44.02 12.32 -14.21
C PRO A 286 44.39 11.73 -15.58
N THR A 287 45.67 11.43 -15.80
CA THR A 287 46.22 10.87 -17.05
C THR A 287 47.30 9.85 -16.71
N ASN A 288 47.54 8.88 -17.61
CA ASN A 288 48.47 7.77 -17.39
C ASN A 288 48.15 6.99 -16.10
N ASN A 289 46.87 6.85 -15.81
CA ASN A 289 46.40 6.21 -14.59
C ASN A 289 46.61 4.70 -14.68
N ASP A 290 47.09 4.05 -13.61
CA ASP A 290 47.34 2.61 -13.60
C ASP A 290 46.07 1.78 -13.84
N ASN A 291 44.90 2.30 -13.44
CA ASN A 291 43.61 1.67 -13.75
C ASN A 291 43.29 1.69 -15.25
N ASP A 292 43.89 2.58 -16.02
CA ASP A 292 43.72 2.65 -17.47
C ASP A 292 44.87 1.96 -18.23
N ASP A 293 46.13 2.11 -17.79
CA ASP A 293 47.33 1.88 -18.60
C ASP A 293 48.29 0.77 -18.11
N TYR A 294 48.10 0.20 -16.91
CA TYR A 294 49.13 -0.66 -16.32
C TYR A 294 49.00 -2.15 -16.69
N ALA A 295 47.92 -2.81 -16.24
CA ALA A 295 47.78 -4.25 -16.33
C ALA A 295 46.31 -4.70 -16.45
N ALA A 296 46.17 -6.01 -16.70
CA ALA A 296 44.90 -6.71 -16.58
C ALA A 296 44.35 -6.54 -15.16
N GLN A 297 43.09 -6.14 -15.05
CA GLN A 297 42.34 -6.12 -13.78
C GLN A 297 41.10 -7.00 -13.91
N TYR A 298 40.64 -7.50 -12.78
CA TYR A 298 39.55 -8.46 -12.71
C TYR A 298 38.47 -7.92 -11.78
N GLY A 299 37.22 -8.03 -12.21
CA GLY A 299 36.04 -7.92 -11.38
C GLY A 299 35.28 -9.24 -11.46
N ALA A 300 34.71 -9.72 -10.37
CA ALA A 300 33.96 -10.97 -10.35
C ALA A 300 32.67 -10.84 -9.55
N VAL A 301 31.59 -11.44 -10.05
CA VAL A 301 30.32 -11.62 -9.34
C VAL A 301 29.98 -13.10 -9.22
N TYR A 302 29.19 -13.44 -8.21
CA TYR A 302 28.86 -14.83 -7.87
C TYR A 302 27.45 -15.21 -8.31
N GLN A 303 27.20 -16.52 -8.46
CA GLN A 303 25.99 -17.10 -9.08
C GLN A 303 24.67 -16.40 -8.68
N GLY A 304 24.49 -16.08 -7.40
CA GLY A 304 23.27 -15.45 -6.90
C GLY A 304 23.07 -13.97 -7.28
N CYS A 305 24.13 -13.32 -7.74
CA CYS A 305 24.23 -11.89 -8.02
C CYS A 305 24.44 -11.60 -9.52
N PHE A 306 24.22 -12.59 -10.39
CA PHE A 306 24.30 -12.43 -11.85
C PHE A 306 23.23 -11.51 -12.45
N ALA A 307 22.16 -11.22 -11.71
CA ALA A 307 21.08 -10.34 -12.12
C ALA A 307 20.88 -9.25 -11.07
N ALA A 308 20.91 -7.99 -11.52
CA ALA A 308 20.55 -6.83 -10.71
C ALA A 308 19.12 -6.94 -10.17
N PHE A 309 18.87 -6.31 -9.02
CA PHE A 309 17.52 -6.18 -8.47
C PHE A 309 16.84 -4.94 -9.09
N PRO A 310 15.51 -4.94 -9.29
CA PRO A 310 14.83 -3.80 -9.91
C PRO A 310 15.04 -2.49 -9.13
N ASN A 311 15.56 -1.48 -9.82
CA ASN A 311 15.91 -0.14 -9.32
C ASN A 311 16.90 -0.14 -8.14
N ASP A 312 17.79 -1.13 -8.11
CA ASP A 312 18.84 -1.30 -7.09
C ASP A 312 20.22 -1.45 -7.80
N GLN A 313 21.31 -1.49 -7.05
CA GLN A 313 22.66 -1.59 -7.57
C GLN A 313 22.89 -2.86 -8.40
N THR A 314 23.60 -2.73 -9.53
CA THR A 314 24.19 -3.88 -10.24
C THR A 314 25.51 -4.26 -9.59
N SER A 315 25.62 -5.48 -9.04
CA SER A 315 26.91 -5.95 -8.48
C SER A 315 27.99 -6.03 -9.57
N ALA A 316 27.63 -6.44 -10.79
CA ALA A 316 28.60 -6.55 -11.89
C ALA A 316 29.07 -5.17 -12.36
N GLY A 317 28.17 -4.18 -12.43
CA GLY A 317 28.52 -2.79 -12.69
C GLY A 317 29.37 -2.18 -11.57
N HIS A 318 29.04 -2.45 -10.30
CA HIS A 318 29.82 -2.00 -9.14
C HIS A 318 31.28 -2.47 -9.22
N GLU A 319 31.50 -3.77 -9.47
CA GLU A 319 32.86 -4.28 -9.62
C GLU A 319 33.56 -3.77 -10.87
N LEU A 320 32.84 -3.60 -11.98
CA LEU A 320 33.44 -3.01 -13.18
C LEU A 320 33.91 -1.58 -12.89
N VAL A 321 33.09 -0.77 -12.22
CA VAL A 321 33.42 0.62 -11.87
C VAL A 321 34.63 0.68 -10.92
N HIS A 322 34.77 -0.27 -10.00
CA HIS A 322 36.02 -0.47 -9.25
C HIS A 322 37.22 -0.74 -10.16
N THR A 323 37.09 -1.65 -11.14
CA THR A 323 38.17 -1.95 -12.09
C THR A 323 38.51 -0.83 -13.06
N LEU A 324 37.61 0.14 -13.22
CA LEU A 324 37.84 1.39 -13.94
C LEU A 324 38.44 2.49 -13.05
N GLY A 325 38.64 2.23 -11.75
CA GLY A 325 39.39 3.10 -10.87
C GLY A 325 38.58 3.85 -9.82
N ALA A 326 37.29 3.58 -9.63
CA ALA A 326 36.50 4.22 -8.56
C ALA A 326 36.44 3.39 -7.28
N VAL A 327 36.13 3.94 -6.11
CA VAL A 327 36.24 5.36 -5.75
C VAL A 327 37.64 5.59 -5.18
N GLN A 328 38.36 6.60 -5.66
CA GLN A 328 39.69 6.94 -5.13
C GLN A 328 39.58 7.61 -3.76
N GLY A 329 40.60 7.46 -2.91
CA GLY A 329 40.53 7.83 -1.49
C GLY A 329 40.53 9.35 -1.23
N GLY A 330 41.01 10.14 -2.18
CA GLY A 330 41.03 11.60 -2.14
C GLY A 330 39.74 12.26 -2.64
N ALA A 331 38.78 11.48 -3.14
CA ALA A 331 37.50 12.02 -3.58
C ALA A 331 36.71 12.64 -2.41
N PRO A 332 35.97 13.75 -2.62
CA PRO A 332 35.36 14.56 -1.55
C PRO A 332 34.47 13.78 -0.58
N ASN A 333 33.74 12.77 -1.06
CA ASN A 333 32.83 11.94 -0.29
C ASN A 333 33.29 10.47 -0.20
N ALA A 334 34.59 10.18 -0.38
CA ALA A 334 35.11 8.82 -0.26
C ALA A 334 35.14 8.29 1.19
N SER A 335 34.98 6.98 1.32
CA SER A 335 35.33 6.20 2.49
C SER A 335 36.78 5.70 2.41
N GLN A 336 37.35 5.32 3.55
CA GLN A 336 38.70 4.74 3.61
C GLN A 336 38.82 3.38 2.90
N TYR A 337 37.69 2.72 2.59
CA TYR A 337 37.66 1.42 1.90
C TYR A 337 37.22 1.53 0.45
N GLY A 338 37.19 2.74 -0.12
CA GLY A 338 37.07 2.92 -1.56
C GLY A 338 35.66 2.95 -2.12
N HIS A 339 34.68 3.33 -1.29
CA HIS A 339 33.27 3.56 -1.62
C HIS A 339 32.94 5.05 -1.43
N CYS A 340 31.76 5.50 -1.87
CA CYS A 340 31.26 6.85 -1.58
C CYS A 340 30.43 6.88 -0.28
N THR A 341 30.06 8.07 0.20
CA THR A 341 29.41 8.26 1.52
C THR A 341 28.16 9.11 1.49
N ASP A 342 27.69 9.49 0.32
CA ASP A 342 26.53 10.35 0.03
C ASP A 342 25.22 9.60 -0.24
N ASP A 343 25.28 8.25 -0.15
CA ASP A 343 24.15 7.30 -0.25
C ASP A 343 23.44 7.36 -1.61
N GLY A 344 22.51 6.46 -1.93
CA GLY A 344 21.73 6.56 -3.16
C GLY A 344 22.58 6.64 -4.45
N ASP A 345 23.63 5.83 -4.52
CA ASP A 345 24.64 5.78 -5.58
C ASP A 345 25.21 4.37 -5.67
N LEU A 346 25.56 3.90 -6.87
CA LEU A 346 26.05 2.54 -7.12
C LEU A 346 27.25 2.15 -6.24
N MET A 347 28.12 3.11 -5.89
CA MET A 347 29.35 2.86 -5.14
C MET A 347 29.20 3.16 -3.64
N CYS A 348 28.00 3.45 -3.16
CA CYS A 348 27.73 3.90 -1.80
C CYS A 348 27.05 2.81 -0.97
N TYR A 349 27.65 2.44 0.15
CA TYR A 349 26.98 1.67 1.20
C TYR A 349 27.78 1.74 2.51
N PRO A 350 27.18 1.37 3.67
CA PRO A 350 27.92 1.22 4.91
C PRO A 350 28.98 0.12 4.81
N ASP A 351 30.21 0.49 4.44
CA ASP A 351 31.33 -0.42 4.19
C ASP A 351 32.12 -0.81 5.45
N GLY A 352 31.67 -0.33 6.62
CA GLY A 352 32.33 -0.58 7.91
C GLY A 352 33.49 0.37 8.22
N SER A 353 33.73 1.39 7.38
CA SER A 353 34.59 2.51 7.74
C SER A 353 34.02 3.32 8.90
N SER A 354 34.86 4.15 9.54
CA SER A 354 34.38 5.11 10.56
C SER A 354 33.70 6.33 9.95
N THR A 355 33.73 6.48 8.62
CA THR A 355 33.09 7.59 7.92
C THR A 355 31.59 7.30 7.82
N PRO A 356 30.71 8.17 8.37
CA PRO A 356 29.29 7.92 8.34
C PRO A 356 28.72 8.12 6.94
N MET A 357 27.85 7.19 6.51
CA MET A 357 26.95 7.40 5.38
C MET A 357 26.02 8.59 5.64
N ARG A 358 25.76 9.37 4.61
CA ARG A 358 24.89 10.56 4.62
C ARG A 358 23.89 10.40 3.49
N GLN A 359 22.59 10.38 3.77
CA GLN A 359 21.58 10.33 2.71
C GLN A 359 21.42 11.71 2.06
N VAL A 360 22.32 12.02 1.12
CA VAL A 360 22.35 13.27 0.34
C VAL A 360 21.59 13.08 -0.96
N CYS A 361 21.79 11.92 -1.59
CA CYS A 361 21.25 11.62 -2.89
C CYS A 361 19.81 11.07 -2.82
N PRO A 362 19.02 11.28 -3.88
CA PRO A 362 17.73 10.61 -4.01
C PRO A 362 17.91 9.10 -4.11
N THR A 363 17.08 8.32 -3.43
CA THR A 363 17.10 6.84 -3.53
C THR A 363 16.84 6.31 -4.94
N ALA A 364 16.29 7.14 -5.84
CA ALA A 364 16.12 6.77 -7.25
C ALA A 364 17.44 6.73 -8.04
N HIS A 365 18.53 7.29 -7.49
CA HIS A 365 19.87 7.32 -8.05
C HIS A 365 20.72 6.10 -7.61
N GLU A 366 20.18 5.23 -6.73
CA GLU A 366 20.83 3.98 -6.29
C GLU A 366 21.49 3.15 -7.41
N PRO A 367 20.90 2.96 -8.61
CA PRO A 367 21.55 2.20 -9.68
C PRO A 367 22.58 3.00 -10.50
N LEU A 368 22.71 4.31 -10.29
CA LEU A 368 23.48 5.25 -11.11
C LEU A 368 24.84 5.60 -10.49
N LEU A 369 25.71 6.18 -11.31
CA LEU A 369 27.06 6.61 -10.96
C LEU A 369 27.15 8.08 -10.54
N ASP A 370 27.87 8.30 -9.45
CA ASP A 370 28.34 9.56 -8.88
C ASP A 370 27.25 10.63 -8.81
N CYS A 371 26.33 10.44 -7.87
CA CYS A 371 25.39 11.47 -7.47
C CYS A 371 26.14 12.77 -7.11
N ASN A 372 25.72 13.91 -7.67
CA ASN A 372 26.42 15.21 -7.62
C ASN A 372 27.64 15.36 -8.55
N HIS A 373 28.15 14.26 -9.09
CA HIS A 373 29.18 14.24 -10.12
C HIS A 373 30.50 14.88 -9.68
N ASP A 374 30.94 14.60 -8.45
CA ASP A 374 32.11 15.21 -7.82
C ASP A 374 33.11 14.21 -7.23
N ASP A 375 32.83 12.90 -7.20
CA ASP A 375 33.68 11.89 -6.59
C ASP A 375 34.49 11.04 -7.56
N TYR A 376 33.85 10.44 -8.57
CA TYR A 376 34.50 9.45 -9.44
C TYR A 376 34.00 9.39 -10.88
N PHE A 377 32.88 10.04 -11.24
CA PHE A 377 32.30 9.99 -12.57
C PHE A 377 31.59 11.28 -12.97
N SER A 378 32.10 11.97 -13.99
CA SER A 378 31.41 13.10 -14.62
C SER A 378 31.87 13.28 -16.06
N THR A 379 30.95 13.45 -17.01
CA THR A 379 31.33 13.77 -18.40
C THR A 379 31.56 15.25 -18.65
N SER A 380 31.19 16.11 -17.70
CA SER A 380 31.43 17.55 -17.72
C SER A 380 31.90 18.01 -16.34
N PRO A 381 33.08 17.56 -15.88
CA PRO A 381 33.59 17.92 -14.56
C PRO A 381 33.75 19.44 -14.45
N VAL A 382 33.24 20.00 -13.36
CA VAL A 382 33.30 21.45 -13.12
C VAL A 382 34.73 21.85 -12.80
N ALA A 383 35.26 22.86 -13.51
CA ALA A 383 36.62 23.32 -13.29
C ALA A 383 36.88 23.69 -11.80
N GLY A 384 37.98 23.19 -11.24
CA GLY A 384 38.35 23.41 -9.84
C GLY A 384 37.73 22.43 -8.83
N THR A 385 36.97 21.42 -9.28
CA THR A 385 36.54 20.29 -8.44
C THR A 385 37.52 19.11 -8.57
N TYR A 386 37.35 18.10 -7.71
CA TYR A 386 38.22 16.91 -7.69
C TYR A 386 38.37 16.28 -9.09
N LEU A 387 37.24 16.01 -9.76
CA LEU A 387 37.19 15.38 -11.09
C LEU A 387 37.72 16.23 -12.25
N ALA A 388 38.01 17.52 -12.03
CA ALA A 388 38.68 18.34 -13.05
C ALA A 388 40.17 18.00 -13.15
N ASP A 389 40.81 17.63 -12.03
CA ASP A 389 42.26 17.49 -11.91
C ASP A 389 42.72 16.11 -11.39
N HIS A 390 41.80 15.19 -11.07
CA HIS A 390 42.08 13.82 -10.61
C HIS A 390 41.43 12.78 -11.53
N TRP A 391 41.69 11.50 -11.25
CA TRP A 391 41.11 10.39 -11.99
C TRP A 391 39.57 10.49 -12.00
N ASN A 392 39.02 10.37 -13.21
CA ASN A 392 37.60 10.41 -13.47
C ASN A 392 37.28 9.19 -14.33
N VAL A 393 36.43 8.27 -13.85
CA VAL A 393 36.08 7.05 -14.58
C VAL A 393 35.54 7.38 -15.98
N ALA A 394 34.86 8.52 -16.15
CA ALA A 394 34.37 8.97 -17.46
C ALA A 394 35.49 9.30 -18.47
N SER A 395 36.76 9.38 -18.07
CA SER A 395 37.91 9.53 -18.97
C SER A 395 38.59 8.20 -19.32
N SER A 396 38.13 7.07 -18.76
CA SER A 396 38.74 5.77 -19.04
C SER A 396 38.64 5.38 -20.51
N SER A 397 39.75 4.86 -21.04
CA SER A 397 39.85 4.35 -22.41
C SER A 397 39.09 3.03 -22.65
N TYR A 398 38.54 2.44 -21.58
CA TYR A 398 37.62 1.30 -21.61
C TYR A 398 36.16 1.72 -21.78
N LEU A 399 35.88 3.02 -21.92
CA LEU A 399 34.57 3.57 -22.27
C LEU A 399 34.63 4.23 -23.64
N ASP A 400 33.59 4.00 -24.45
CA ASP A 400 33.41 4.73 -25.70
C ASP A 400 32.79 6.11 -25.43
N THR A 401 33.17 7.08 -26.28
CA THR A 401 32.40 8.32 -26.43
C THR A 401 31.31 8.08 -27.45
N VAL A 402 30.06 8.19 -27.02
CA VAL A 402 28.90 8.15 -27.91
C VAL A 402 28.13 9.47 -27.81
N PRO A 403 27.27 9.81 -28.77
CA PRO A 403 26.33 10.91 -28.57
C PRO A 403 25.60 10.73 -27.24
N ALA A 404 25.47 11.83 -26.48
CA ALA A 404 24.63 11.82 -25.29
C ALA A 404 23.25 11.30 -25.69
N MET A 405 22.70 10.38 -24.90
CA MET A 405 21.28 10.04 -25.07
C MET A 405 20.50 11.35 -24.95
N SER A 406 19.47 11.53 -25.79
CA SER A 406 18.55 12.66 -25.60
C SER A 406 18.12 12.59 -24.14
N PRO A 407 18.30 13.67 -23.36
CA PRO A 407 18.06 13.60 -21.93
C PRO A 407 16.66 13.00 -21.75
N PRO A 408 16.49 12.01 -20.86
CA PRO A 408 15.16 11.66 -20.38
C PRO A 408 14.48 13.00 -20.09
N PRO A 409 13.27 13.26 -20.64
CA PRO A 409 12.69 14.60 -20.69
C PRO A 409 12.86 15.22 -19.32
N THR A 410 13.72 16.25 -19.21
CA THR A 410 14.37 16.70 -17.97
C THR A 410 13.38 16.67 -16.82
N GLY A 411 13.38 15.52 -16.15
CA GLY A 411 12.54 15.21 -15.03
C GLY A 411 13.26 15.74 -13.82
N GLY A 412 13.40 17.05 -13.72
CA GLY A 412 13.22 17.65 -12.41
C GLY A 412 11.79 17.34 -12.00
N THR A 413 11.50 16.11 -11.57
CA THR A 413 10.16 15.74 -11.15
C THR A 413 9.94 16.36 -9.78
N SER A 414 9.44 17.59 -9.79
CA SER A 414 8.13 17.72 -9.15
C SER A 414 7.28 16.62 -9.77
N ALA A 415 7.11 15.51 -9.05
CA ALA A 415 6.38 14.35 -9.52
C ALA A 415 5.06 14.80 -10.16
N ALA A 416 4.62 14.15 -11.24
CA ALA A 416 3.53 14.67 -12.06
C ALA A 416 2.29 14.91 -11.19
N ALA A 417 1.78 16.15 -11.20
CA ALA A 417 0.67 16.51 -10.32
C ALA A 417 -0.51 15.57 -10.58
N THR A 418 -1.11 15.02 -9.54
CA THR A 418 -2.29 14.16 -9.67
C THR A 418 -3.57 14.93 -9.35
N SER A 419 -4.63 14.64 -10.10
CA SER A 419 -5.95 15.23 -9.93
C SER A 419 -6.94 14.17 -9.49
N TRP A 420 -7.88 14.59 -8.64
CA TRP A 420 -8.95 13.75 -8.13
C TRP A 420 -10.30 14.27 -8.59
N THR A 421 -11.19 13.36 -8.98
CA THR A 421 -12.62 13.71 -9.06
C THR A 421 -13.17 14.00 -7.66
N SER A 422 -14.31 14.69 -7.58
CA SER A 422 -15.02 14.84 -6.31
C SER A 422 -15.38 13.48 -5.74
N VAL A 423 -15.12 13.28 -4.44
CA VAL A 423 -15.46 12.03 -3.77
C VAL A 423 -16.98 11.87 -3.70
N THR A 424 -17.47 10.75 -4.19
CA THR A 424 -18.88 10.37 -4.12
C THR A 424 -19.12 9.45 -2.93
N ALA A 425 -20.24 9.62 -2.24
CA ALA A 425 -20.63 8.81 -1.08
C ALA A 425 -22.03 8.22 -1.32
N THR A 426 -22.12 6.89 -1.39
CA THR A 426 -23.37 6.18 -1.72
C THR A 426 -23.69 5.15 -0.63
N GLY A 427 -24.97 5.05 -0.26
CA GLY A 427 -25.42 4.18 0.83
C GLY A 427 -25.88 4.98 2.06
N THR A 428 -26.35 4.27 3.10
CA THR A 428 -26.94 4.90 4.29
C THR A 428 -26.25 4.45 5.58
N THR A 429 -26.20 3.15 5.86
CA THR A 429 -25.54 2.58 7.05
C THR A 429 -24.12 2.14 6.77
N SER A 430 -23.92 1.51 5.61
CA SER A 430 -22.64 1.22 4.98
C SER A 430 -22.49 2.16 3.79
N VAL A 431 -21.52 3.06 3.84
CA VAL A 431 -21.37 4.14 2.86
C VAL A 431 -20.12 3.88 2.04
N THR A 432 -20.31 3.61 0.76
CA THR A 432 -19.22 3.44 -0.21
C THR A 432 -18.77 4.81 -0.69
N LEU A 433 -17.50 5.11 -0.44
CA LEU A 433 -16.79 6.28 -0.91
C LEU A 433 -16.05 5.90 -2.18
N SER A 434 -16.14 6.71 -3.23
CA SER A 434 -15.38 6.48 -4.46
C SER A 434 -14.87 7.77 -5.08
N SER A 435 -13.68 7.71 -5.64
CA SER A 435 -13.08 8.77 -6.46
C SER A 435 -12.19 8.15 -7.54
N VAL A 436 -11.82 8.95 -8.54
CA VAL A 436 -10.90 8.59 -9.62
C VAL A 436 -9.68 9.51 -9.54
N MET A 437 -8.51 8.91 -9.55
CA MET A 437 -7.21 9.59 -9.59
C MET A 437 -6.65 9.54 -11.01
N ARG A 438 -6.22 10.69 -11.52
CA ARG A 438 -5.61 10.85 -12.84
C ARG A 438 -4.33 11.65 -12.76
N ASP A 439 -3.42 11.36 -13.66
CA ASP A 439 -2.32 12.25 -13.96
C ASP A 439 -2.88 13.57 -14.52
N SER A 440 -2.48 14.72 -13.98
CA SER A 440 -3.09 16.02 -14.33
C SER A 440 -2.64 16.55 -15.69
N VAL A 441 -1.60 15.98 -16.28
CA VAL A 441 -1.02 16.44 -17.55
C VAL A 441 -1.57 15.60 -18.70
N SER A 442 -1.48 14.28 -18.57
CA SER A 442 -1.92 13.31 -19.59
C SER A 442 -3.39 12.93 -19.48
N ALA A 443 -4.06 13.27 -18.37
CA ALA A 443 -5.41 12.83 -18.00
C ALA A 443 -5.57 11.30 -17.89
N GLN A 444 -4.48 10.54 -17.93
CA GLN A 444 -4.52 9.08 -17.84
C GLN A 444 -4.82 8.61 -16.43
N PRO A 445 -5.47 7.45 -16.25
CA PRO A 445 -5.75 6.91 -14.94
C PRO A 445 -4.47 6.45 -14.21
N VAL A 446 -4.32 6.84 -12.95
CA VAL A 446 -3.23 6.35 -12.11
C VAL A 446 -3.63 4.98 -11.57
N THR A 447 -3.10 3.91 -12.15
CA THR A 447 -3.47 2.52 -11.86
C THR A 447 -2.56 1.91 -10.79
N GLY A 448 -3.11 1.04 -9.92
CA GLY A 448 -2.32 0.27 -8.97
C GLY A 448 -1.73 1.07 -7.81
N ALA A 449 -2.10 2.33 -7.65
CA ALA A 449 -1.58 3.19 -6.59
C ALA A 449 -2.21 2.85 -5.24
N LEU A 450 -1.37 2.65 -4.22
CA LEU A 450 -1.81 2.50 -2.84
C LEU A 450 -2.22 3.87 -2.27
N VAL A 451 -3.46 3.95 -1.80
CA VAL A 451 -4.08 5.17 -1.29
C VAL A 451 -4.47 4.97 0.15
N THR A 452 -4.08 5.92 1.01
CA THR A 452 -4.53 5.96 2.40
C THR A 452 -5.89 6.64 2.47
N VAL A 453 -6.86 5.99 3.10
CA VAL A 453 -8.15 6.60 3.43
C VAL A 453 -8.01 7.31 4.77
N GLN A 454 -8.09 8.62 4.75
CA GLN A 454 -7.96 9.46 5.94
C GLN A 454 -9.35 9.83 6.47
N ARG A 455 -9.48 9.87 7.80
CA ARG A 455 -10.72 10.16 8.53
C ARG A 455 -10.48 11.19 9.62
N ALA A 456 -11.33 12.20 9.69
CA ALA A 456 -11.42 13.14 10.80
C ALA A 456 -12.82 13.07 11.43
N PRO A 457 -12.96 13.00 12.76
CA PRO A 457 -14.27 13.21 13.41
C PRO A 457 -14.92 14.51 12.93
N TYR A 458 -16.25 14.53 12.77
CA TYR A 458 -16.94 15.72 12.28
C TYR A 458 -16.59 16.96 13.15
N GLY A 459 -16.12 18.03 12.50
CA GLY A 459 -15.67 19.26 13.16
C GLY A 459 -14.19 19.28 13.58
N SER A 460 -13.46 18.16 13.44
CA SER A 460 -12.01 18.08 13.65
C SER A 460 -11.25 18.47 12.38
N ALA A 461 -10.13 19.17 12.54
CA ALA A 461 -9.15 19.39 11.47
C ALA A 461 -8.11 18.25 11.35
N SER A 462 -7.98 17.43 12.40
CA SER A 462 -6.99 16.34 12.46
C SER A 462 -7.54 15.07 11.84
N TYR A 463 -6.81 14.57 10.84
CA TYR A 463 -7.10 13.30 10.16
C TYR A 463 -6.21 12.17 10.70
N SER A 464 -6.77 10.98 10.80
CA SER A 464 -6.05 9.74 11.06
C SER A 464 -6.32 8.72 9.96
N ALA A 465 -5.48 7.70 9.81
CA ALA A 465 -5.75 6.60 8.88
C ALA A 465 -6.99 5.80 9.31
N ALA A 466 -7.90 5.56 8.38
CA ALA A 466 -9.06 4.67 8.55
C ALA A 466 -8.88 3.33 7.83
N GLY A 467 -8.03 3.29 6.81
CA GLY A 467 -7.71 2.11 6.03
C GLY A 467 -6.92 2.46 4.79
N THR A 468 -6.67 1.48 3.93
CA THR A 468 -6.03 1.66 2.62
C THR A 468 -6.91 1.08 1.52
N ALA A 469 -6.71 1.56 0.29
CA ALA A 469 -7.34 1.06 -0.92
C ALA A 469 -6.38 1.23 -2.10
N VAL A 470 -6.58 0.46 -3.17
CA VAL A 470 -5.74 0.54 -4.38
C VAL A 470 -6.59 1.03 -5.55
N THR A 471 -6.03 1.87 -6.42
CA THR A 471 -6.71 2.28 -7.65
C THR A 471 -6.77 1.14 -8.67
N ASP A 472 -7.94 0.94 -9.28
CA ASP A 472 -8.10 -0.04 -10.37
C ASP A 472 -7.54 0.48 -11.71
N ALA A 473 -7.69 -0.31 -12.78
CA ALA A 473 -7.24 0.04 -14.13
C ALA A 473 -7.89 1.32 -14.72
N SER A 474 -9.00 1.79 -14.12
CA SER A 474 -9.65 3.05 -14.47
C SER A 474 -9.23 4.21 -13.56
N GLY A 475 -8.24 3.99 -12.69
CA GLY A 475 -7.78 4.94 -11.68
C GLY A 475 -8.77 5.12 -10.52
N LYS A 476 -9.81 4.29 -10.44
CA LYS A 476 -10.87 4.42 -9.45
C LYS A 476 -10.45 3.74 -8.15
N VAL A 477 -10.64 4.44 -7.04
CA VAL A 477 -10.50 3.91 -5.69
C VAL A 477 -11.87 3.85 -5.02
N SER A 478 -12.09 2.82 -4.21
CA SER A 478 -13.33 2.64 -3.46
C SER A 478 -13.03 2.19 -2.03
N TYR A 479 -13.76 2.74 -1.06
CA TYR A 479 -13.66 2.38 0.35
C TYR A 479 -15.03 2.39 1.02
N THR A 480 -15.32 1.39 1.85
CA THR A 480 -16.59 1.29 2.56
C THR A 480 -16.45 1.77 4.01
N ALA A 481 -17.11 2.89 4.33
CA ALA A 481 -17.11 3.49 5.65
C ALA A 481 -18.37 3.13 6.46
N SER A 482 -18.21 2.97 7.77
CA SER A 482 -19.35 2.88 8.70
C SER A 482 -19.89 4.27 9.02
N ALA A 483 -21.20 4.47 8.90
CA ALA A 483 -21.88 5.71 9.27
C ALA A 483 -22.28 5.78 10.76
N SER A 484 -21.61 5.01 11.63
CA SER A 484 -21.90 4.95 13.07
C SER A 484 -21.56 6.24 13.82
N THR A 485 -20.61 7.03 13.32
CA THR A 485 -20.27 8.37 13.83
C THR A 485 -20.00 9.29 12.66
N ALA A 486 -20.38 10.56 12.78
CA ALA A 486 -20.18 11.53 11.73
C ALA A 486 -18.68 11.82 11.57
N ALA A 487 -18.18 11.72 10.36
CA ALA A 487 -16.77 11.95 10.06
C ALA A 487 -16.58 12.42 8.62
N THR A 488 -15.53 13.21 8.45
CA THR A 488 -15.04 13.64 7.15
C THR A 488 -13.99 12.66 6.67
N TYR A 489 -14.09 12.23 5.42
CA TYR A 489 -13.14 11.31 4.78
C TYR A 489 -12.52 11.96 3.56
N ARG A 490 -11.26 11.58 3.27
CA ARG A 490 -10.59 11.89 2.01
C ARG A 490 -9.62 10.77 1.65
N PHE A 491 -9.31 10.67 0.37
CA PHE A 491 -8.24 9.81 -0.13
C PHE A 491 -6.94 10.60 -0.15
N ALA A 492 -5.85 9.98 0.31
CA ALA A 492 -4.52 10.56 0.34
C ALA A 492 -3.55 9.60 -0.34
N PHE A 493 -2.97 10.07 -1.43
CA PHE A 493 -1.89 9.39 -2.13
C PHE A 493 -0.56 10.02 -1.70
N SER A 494 0.36 9.20 -1.20
CA SER A 494 1.66 9.65 -0.70
C SER A 494 2.63 10.09 -1.80
N GLY A 495 2.25 9.91 -3.06
CA GLY A 495 3.15 10.06 -4.18
C GLY A 495 3.89 8.76 -4.48
N ASN A 496 4.49 8.73 -5.66
CA ASN A 496 5.53 7.80 -6.07
C ASN A 496 6.48 8.52 -7.01
N ASP A 497 7.44 7.80 -7.58
CA ASP A 497 8.50 8.37 -8.41
C ASP A 497 7.95 9.04 -9.70
N ILE A 498 6.72 8.72 -10.08
CA ILE A 498 6.07 9.23 -11.30
C ILE A 498 5.08 10.36 -10.98
N HIS A 499 4.36 10.24 -9.87
CA HIS A 499 3.18 11.06 -9.55
C HIS A 499 3.31 11.71 -8.17
N ALA A 500 3.06 13.02 -8.07
CA ALA A 500 3.15 13.72 -6.80
C ALA A 500 2.09 13.28 -5.80
N ALA A 501 2.46 13.39 -4.52
CA ALA A 501 1.54 13.26 -3.42
C ALA A 501 0.36 14.22 -3.59
N SER A 502 -0.84 13.72 -3.35
CA SER A 502 -2.04 14.53 -3.45
C SER A 502 -3.13 14.01 -2.53
N THR A 503 -4.10 14.87 -2.24
CA THR A 503 -5.28 14.48 -1.46
C THR A 503 -6.53 14.87 -2.21
N SER A 504 -7.53 13.98 -2.19
CA SER A 504 -8.84 14.30 -2.74
C SER A 504 -9.53 15.38 -1.91
N GLY A 505 -10.55 16.02 -2.50
CA GLY A 505 -11.50 16.80 -1.73
C GLY A 505 -12.16 15.96 -0.62
N PRO A 506 -12.51 16.56 0.53
CA PRO A 506 -13.16 15.86 1.62
C PRO A 506 -14.65 15.58 1.34
N VAL A 507 -15.17 14.48 1.88
CA VAL A 507 -16.61 14.16 1.90
C VAL A 507 -17.06 13.81 3.31
N ILE A 508 -18.25 14.28 3.70
CA ILE A 508 -18.81 13.99 5.02
C ILE A 508 -19.70 12.75 4.93
N VAL A 509 -19.38 11.72 5.74
CA VAL A 509 -20.29 10.62 6.03
C VAL A 509 -21.15 11.02 7.23
N LYS A 510 -22.43 11.28 6.97
CA LYS A 510 -23.41 11.68 7.98
C LYS A 510 -23.98 10.47 8.71
N VAL A 511 -24.35 10.65 9.96
CA VAL A 511 -25.03 9.62 10.75
C VAL A 511 -26.47 9.47 10.26
N PRO A 512 -26.90 8.28 9.80
CA PRO A 512 -28.30 8.03 9.51
C PRO A 512 -29.10 8.03 10.82
N THR A 513 -30.25 8.68 10.80
CA THR A 513 -31.10 8.80 11.99
C THR A 513 -32.37 7.98 11.85
N ARG A 514 -32.94 7.56 12.99
CA ARG A 514 -34.23 6.89 13.08
C ARG A 514 -35.10 7.64 14.08
N THR A 515 -36.25 8.09 13.61
CA THR A 515 -37.31 8.66 14.45
C THR A 515 -38.44 7.66 14.68
N ALA A 516 -38.95 7.61 15.90
CA ALA A 516 -40.16 6.87 16.25
C ALA A 516 -41.16 7.78 16.95
N LEU A 517 -42.45 7.55 16.71
CA LEU A 517 -43.55 8.27 17.34
C LEU A 517 -44.53 7.25 17.94
N VAL A 518 -44.91 7.49 19.18
CA VAL A 518 -45.95 6.78 19.92
C VAL A 518 -47.00 7.81 20.30
N VAL A 519 -48.25 7.53 19.95
CA VAL A 519 -49.38 8.41 20.29
C VAL A 519 -50.29 7.70 21.28
N LYS A 520 -50.43 8.29 22.46
CA LYS A 520 -51.44 7.87 23.44
C LYS A 520 -52.67 8.75 23.29
N SER A 521 -53.72 8.15 22.75
CA SER A 521 -55.02 8.80 22.58
C SER A 521 -55.60 9.21 23.94
N GLY A 522 -56.04 10.46 24.06
CA GLY A 522 -56.54 11.05 25.29
C GLY A 522 -56.76 12.55 25.13
N TYR A 523 -57.26 13.21 26.18
CA TYR A 523 -57.36 14.67 26.23
C TYR A 523 -56.65 15.20 27.50
N PRO A 524 -55.47 15.83 27.36
CA PRO A 524 -54.73 16.07 26.12
C PRO A 524 -54.22 14.77 25.49
N THR A 525 -54.01 14.78 24.17
CA THR A 525 -53.34 13.67 23.47
C THR A 525 -51.85 13.75 23.76
N THR A 526 -51.25 12.64 24.18
CA THR A 526 -49.82 12.60 24.47
C THR A 526 -49.06 12.02 23.29
N PHE A 527 -48.07 12.76 22.82
CA PHE A 527 -47.11 12.37 21.81
C PHE A 527 -45.79 12.09 22.52
N SER A 528 -45.25 10.89 22.36
CA SER A 528 -43.92 10.52 22.84
C SER A 528 -43.12 9.98 21.68
N GLY A 529 -41.84 10.28 21.63
CA GLY A 529 -41.01 9.85 20.52
C GLY A 529 -39.56 9.69 20.88
N SER A 530 -38.79 9.18 19.92
CA SER A 530 -37.36 9.03 20.06
C SER A 530 -36.63 9.34 18.78
N LEU A 531 -35.41 9.83 18.92
CA LEU A 531 -34.44 10.03 17.86
C LEU A 531 -33.15 9.29 18.25
N ALA A 532 -32.71 8.38 17.38
CA ALA A 532 -31.52 7.60 17.59
C ALA A 532 -30.69 7.48 16.30
N ASN A 533 -29.42 7.16 16.47
CA ASN A 533 -28.54 6.70 15.41
C ASN A 533 -29.07 5.36 14.86
N ALA A 534 -29.30 5.28 13.56
CA ALA A 534 -29.90 4.10 12.95
C ALA A 534 -28.95 2.89 12.89
N VAL A 535 -27.64 3.11 12.99
CA VAL A 535 -26.61 2.06 13.00
C VAL A 535 -26.41 1.52 14.42
N THR A 536 -26.23 2.40 15.40
CA THR A 536 -25.84 1.99 16.77
C THR A 536 -27.02 1.89 17.74
N GLY A 537 -28.17 2.44 17.38
CA GLY A 537 -29.33 2.57 18.29
C GLY A 537 -29.16 3.60 19.41
N LYS A 538 -27.99 4.24 19.52
CA LYS A 538 -27.72 5.24 20.58
C LYS A 538 -28.43 6.55 20.32
N ALA A 539 -28.75 7.26 21.40
CA ALA A 539 -29.25 8.62 21.33
C ALA A 539 -28.24 9.55 20.63
N LEU A 540 -28.77 10.52 19.88
CA LEU A 540 -27.98 11.66 19.40
C LEU A 540 -27.72 12.65 20.55
N PRO A 541 -26.82 13.64 20.38
CA PRO A 541 -26.52 14.61 21.42
C PRO A 541 -27.78 15.23 22.03
N THR A 542 -27.78 15.42 23.35
CA THR A 542 -28.87 16.05 24.09
C THR A 542 -29.21 17.40 23.45
N GLY A 543 -30.51 17.71 23.36
CA GLY A 543 -30.97 18.96 22.78
C GLY A 543 -31.20 18.91 21.27
N THR A 544 -30.98 17.76 20.60
CA THR A 544 -31.20 17.63 19.16
C THR A 544 -32.67 17.90 18.79
N PRO A 545 -32.97 18.78 17.82
CA PRO A 545 -34.33 19.16 17.50
C PRO A 545 -35.06 18.08 16.69
N VAL A 546 -36.32 17.85 17.07
CA VAL A 546 -37.30 17.05 16.32
C VAL A 546 -38.62 17.81 16.25
N THR A 547 -39.21 17.89 15.07
CA THR A 547 -40.46 18.61 14.83
C THR A 547 -41.62 17.64 14.74
N LEU A 548 -42.63 17.82 15.57
CA LEU A 548 -43.91 17.16 15.39
C LEU A 548 -44.64 17.87 14.26
N LYS A 549 -44.94 17.13 13.18
CA LYS A 549 -45.70 17.62 12.03
C LYS A 549 -47.06 16.96 11.96
N VAL A 550 -48.02 17.68 11.41
CA VAL A 550 -49.38 17.20 11.14
C VAL A 550 -49.76 17.40 9.68
N LYS A 551 -50.33 16.38 9.06
CA LYS A 551 -51.08 16.49 7.81
C LYS A 551 -52.54 16.29 8.15
N TRP A 552 -53.32 17.38 8.08
CA TRP A 552 -54.73 17.33 8.43
C TRP A 552 -55.50 16.38 7.51
N TYR A 553 -56.53 15.73 8.05
CA TYR A 553 -57.32 14.81 7.24
C TYR A 553 -57.99 15.55 6.08
N GLY A 554 -57.85 14.99 4.87
CA GLY A 554 -58.31 15.61 3.62
C GLY A 554 -57.32 16.62 3.00
N THR A 555 -56.16 16.86 3.61
CA THR A 555 -55.10 17.72 3.04
C THR A 555 -53.90 16.90 2.58
N SER A 556 -53.09 17.48 1.68
CA SER A 556 -51.85 16.88 1.17
C SER A 556 -50.59 17.43 1.85
N THR A 557 -50.68 18.59 2.50
CA THR A 557 -49.53 19.32 3.05
C THR A 557 -49.29 19.04 4.54
N TRP A 558 -48.01 19.02 4.92
CA TRP A 558 -47.56 18.90 6.31
C TRP A 558 -47.35 20.28 6.92
N ALA A 559 -47.96 20.53 8.08
CA ALA A 559 -47.73 21.70 8.91
C ALA A 559 -46.92 21.33 10.15
N SER A 560 -46.06 22.25 10.61
CA SER A 560 -45.34 22.09 11.88
C SER A 560 -46.27 22.40 13.05
N VAL A 561 -46.33 21.51 14.03
CA VAL A 561 -47.08 21.72 15.27
C VAL A 561 -46.18 22.36 16.33
N THR A 562 -45.03 21.72 16.59
CA THR A 562 -44.04 22.20 17.55
C THR A 562 -42.68 21.54 17.27
N THR A 563 -41.60 22.17 17.74
CA THR A 563 -40.25 21.60 17.74
C THR A 563 -39.83 21.30 19.17
N LEU A 564 -39.52 20.04 19.43
CA LEU A 564 -39.07 19.52 20.71
C LEU A 564 -37.57 19.26 20.66
N ARG A 565 -36.92 19.27 21.82
CA ARG A 565 -35.51 18.93 21.99
C ARG A 565 -35.37 17.62 22.75
N THR A 566 -34.54 16.72 22.27
CA THR A 566 -34.35 15.41 22.90
C THR A 566 -33.65 15.52 24.24
N ASP A 567 -34.01 14.65 25.18
CA ASP A 567 -33.22 14.41 26.40
C ASP A 567 -31.95 13.59 26.09
N ALA A 568 -31.19 13.25 27.14
CA ALA A 568 -29.96 12.45 27.03
C ALA A 568 -30.16 11.03 26.49
N TYR A 569 -31.40 10.53 26.51
CA TYR A 569 -31.79 9.22 25.97
C TYR A 569 -32.43 9.34 24.58
N GLY A 570 -32.37 10.53 23.97
CA GLY A 570 -32.94 10.77 22.65
C GLY A 570 -34.46 10.83 22.66
N LYS A 571 -35.11 10.99 23.81
CA LYS A 571 -36.58 10.96 23.95
C LYS A 571 -37.17 12.36 23.96
N VAL A 572 -38.42 12.45 23.50
CA VAL A 572 -39.27 13.64 23.61
C VAL A 572 -40.67 13.25 24.04
N ALA A 573 -41.35 14.13 24.77
CA ALA A 573 -42.75 14.00 25.09
C ALA A 573 -43.44 15.37 25.05
N TRP A 574 -44.67 15.39 24.55
CA TRP A 574 -45.48 16.60 24.48
C TRP A 574 -46.96 16.24 24.49
N SER A 575 -47.76 17.05 25.18
CA SER A 575 -49.20 16.85 25.28
C SER A 575 -49.92 17.99 24.61
N TRP A 576 -50.89 17.66 23.76
CA TRP A 576 -51.64 18.64 22.99
C TRP A 576 -53.07 18.24 22.71
N ASN A 577 -53.90 19.26 22.60
CA ASN A 577 -55.31 19.12 22.30
C ASN A 577 -55.49 19.16 20.79
N ALA A 578 -55.40 17.98 20.16
CA ALA A 578 -55.76 17.85 18.75
C ALA A 578 -57.25 18.21 18.59
N TYR A 579 -57.51 19.36 17.97
CA TYR A 579 -58.87 19.88 17.71
C TYR A 579 -59.44 19.38 16.39
N ARG A 580 -58.60 18.80 15.54
CA ARG A 580 -58.93 18.21 14.24
C ARG A 580 -58.23 16.86 14.12
N ASN A 581 -58.80 15.95 13.34
CA ASN A 581 -58.17 14.69 12.97
C ASN A 581 -57.06 14.90 11.93
N GLY A 582 -55.95 14.17 12.07
CA GLY A 582 -54.80 14.30 11.17
C GLY A 582 -53.78 13.19 11.34
N TYR A 583 -52.90 13.05 10.36
CA TYR A 583 -51.75 12.16 10.44
C TYR A 583 -50.60 12.91 11.08
N PHE A 584 -49.97 12.33 12.09
CA PHE A 584 -48.89 12.96 12.83
C PHE A 584 -47.60 12.19 12.65
N GLN A 585 -46.50 12.90 12.43
CA GLN A 585 -45.18 12.27 12.36
C GLN A 585 -44.16 13.13 13.11
N LEU A 586 -43.16 12.48 13.68
CA LEU A 586 -41.99 13.15 14.24
C LEU A 586 -40.90 13.19 13.16
N VAL A 587 -40.37 14.37 12.88
CA VAL A 587 -39.35 14.58 11.84
C VAL A 587 -38.08 15.16 12.45
N HIS A 588 -36.96 14.51 12.18
CA HIS A 588 -35.65 15.14 12.30
C HIS A 588 -35.26 15.64 10.91
N ALA A 589 -35.05 16.94 10.76
CA ALA A 589 -34.73 17.56 9.46
C ALA A 589 -33.33 17.17 8.93
N GLY A 590 -32.51 16.52 9.76
CA GLY A 590 -31.10 16.31 9.46
C GLY A 590 -30.28 17.58 9.74
N GLY A 591 -29.00 17.50 9.44
CA GLY A 591 -28.08 18.61 9.61
C GLY A 591 -26.76 18.38 8.88
N PRO A 592 -25.73 19.15 9.23
CA PRO A 592 -24.39 18.97 8.68
C PRO A 592 -23.81 17.57 8.95
N SER A 593 -24.12 16.97 10.10
CA SER A 593 -23.57 15.68 10.55
C SER A 593 -24.59 14.53 10.59
N THR A 594 -25.87 14.79 10.30
CA THR A 594 -26.96 13.81 10.41
C THR A 594 -27.86 13.81 9.18
N VAL A 595 -28.38 12.64 8.81
CA VAL A 595 -29.38 12.48 7.75
C VAL A 595 -30.78 12.70 8.35
N SER A 596 -31.69 13.29 7.58
CA SER A 596 -33.09 13.46 7.97
C SER A 596 -33.82 12.12 8.16
N SER A 597 -34.79 12.08 9.06
CA SER A 597 -35.70 10.94 9.20
C SER A 597 -37.10 11.39 9.62
N ALA A 598 -38.09 10.58 9.28
CA ALA A 598 -39.47 10.77 9.68
C ALA A 598 -40.03 9.44 10.24
N SER A 599 -40.81 9.52 11.32
CA SER A 599 -41.49 8.35 11.89
C SER A 599 -42.63 7.88 10.99
N ALA A 600 -43.18 6.71 11.29
CA ALA A 600 -44.52 6.37 10.82
C ALA A 600 -45.52 7.48 11.20
N ALA A 601 -46.58 7.61 10.39
CA ALA A 601 -47.56 8.67 10.49
C ALA A 601 -48.94 8.14 10.93
N PRO A 602 -49.16 7.81 12.21
CA PRO A 602 -50.47 7.34 12.68
C PRO A 602 -51.56 8.44 12.55
N LEU A 603 -52.78 8.01 12.22
CA LEU A 603 -53.97 8.87 12.27
C LEU A 603 -54.37 9.11 13.74
N VAL A 604 -54.40 10.37 14.15
CA VAL A 604 -54.92 10.79 15.44
C VAL A 604 -56.33 11.33 15.24
N ARG A 605 -57.28 10.70 15.95
CA ARG A 605 -58.70 11.08 15.95
C ARG A 605 -59.03 11.91 17.18
N ILE A 606 -60.09 12.71 17.10
CA ILE A 606 -60.50 13.59 18.19
C ILE A 606 -61.10 12.73 19.32
N PRO A 607 -60.56 12.78 20.55
CA PRO A 607 -61.15 12.11 21.70
C PRO A 607 -62.55 12.65 21.99
N THR A 608 -63.44 11.80 22.48
CA THR A 608 -64.78 12.21 22.92
C THR A 608 -65.04 11.78 24.36
N LYS A 609 -65.99 12.43 25.02
CA LYS A 609 -66.44 12.12 26.37
C LYS A 609 -67.96 12.09 26.38
N VAL A 610 -68.53 11.07 27.03
CA VAL A 610 -69.97 11.00 27.29
C VAL A 610 -70.22 10.82 28.78
N THR A 611 -71.09 11.65 29.35
CA THR A 611 -71.50 11.55 30.75
C THR A 611 -72.75 10.69 30.91
N MET A 612 -73.00 10.21 32.13
CA MET A 612 -74.25 9.55 32.52
C MET A 612 -74.77 10.23 33.78
N ALA A 613 -76.06 10.53 33.80
CA ALA A 613 -76.80 10.97 34.97
C ALA A 613 -78.14 10.24 35.00
N VAL A 614 -78.52 9.77 36.19
CA VAL A 614 -79.81 9.11 36.44
C VAL A 614 -80.63 10.05 37.31
N ARG A 615 -81.85 10.38 36.87
CA ARG A 615 -82.83 11.06 37.70
C ARG A 615 -83.99 10.11 37.96
N SER A 616 -84.19 9.79 39.24
CA SER A 616 -85.34 8.99 39.67
C SER A 616 -86.64 9.73 39.36
N GLY A 617 -87.61 9.04 38.76
CA GLY A 617 -88.83 9.71 38.27
C GLY A 617 -89.97 8.83 37.79
N ARG A 618 -89.82 7.49 37.79
CA ARG A 618 -90.83 6.49 37.36
C ARG A 618 -91.75 6.98 36.21
N PRO A 619 -91.28 6.93 34.95
CA PRO A 619 -90.04 6.29 34.49
C PRO A 619 -88.78 7.11 34.82
N ASP A 620 -87.67 6.41 35.11
CA ASP A 620 -86.40 7.05 35.44
C ASP A 620 -85.74 7.63 34.21
N ALA A 621 -85.28 8.87 34.30
CA ALA A 621 -84.65 9.56 33.18
C ALA A 621 -83.14 9.31 33.20
N LEU A 622 -82.64 8.65 32.16
CA LEU A 622 -81.22 8.53 31.87
C LEU A 622 -80.83 9.69 30.96
N SER A 623 -79.87 10.50 31.38
CA SER A 623 -79.36 11.59 30.57
C SER A 623 -77.85 11.52 30.45
N GLY A 624 -77.31 12.20 29.44
CA GLY A 624 -75.89 12.27 29.18
C GLY A 624 -75.56 13.44 28.27
N ARG A 625 -74.29 13.82 28.26
CA ARG A 625 -73.78 14.83 27.34
C ARG A 625 -72.55 14.29 26.63
N LEU A 626 -72.60 14.24 25.30
CA LEU A 626 -71.48 13.90 24.45
C LEU A 626 -70.77 15.17 24.00
N THR A 627 -69.48 15.25 24.32
CA THR A 627 -68.60 16.33 23.88
C THR A 627 -67.34 15.76 23.25
N THR A 628 -66.62 16.58 22.49
CA THR A 628 -65.20 16.35 22.24
C THR A 628 -64.43 16.40 23.56
N GLY A 629 -63.18 15.94 23.57
CA GLY A 629 -62.29 16.09 24.73
C GLY A 629 -62.15 17.56 25.17
N ALA A 630 -62.22 18.49 24.22
CA ALA A 630 -62.18 19.94 24.46
C ALA A 630 -63.49 20.54 24.99
N GLY A 631 -64.54 19.74 25.18
CA GLY A 631 -65.84 20.20 25.68
C GLY A 631 -66.78 20.74 24.60
N ALA A 632 -66.37 20.79 23.32
CA ALA A 632 -67.26 21.16 22.23
C ALA A 632 -68.39 20.13 22.10
N SER A 633 -69.63 20.60 22.00
CA SER A 633 -70.81 19.73 21.96
C SER A 633 -70.87 18.95 20.63
N MET A 634 -71.02 17.63 20.71
CA MET A 634 -71.15 16.76 19.53
C MET A 634 -72.62 16.73 19.10
N LYS A 635 -72.99 17.55 18.12
CA LYS A 635 -74.38 17.76 17.72
C LYS A 635 -74.86 16.68 16.77
N TYR A 636 -76.10 16.23 16.95
CA TYR A 636 -76.81 15.38 15.99
C TYR A 636 -76.14 14.05 15.62
N VAL A 637 -75.39 13.46 16.55
CA VAL A 637 -74.73 12.15 16.39
C VAL A 637 -75.41 11.09 17.26
N TYR A 638 -75.38 9.83 16.81
CA TYR A 638 -76.01 8.72 17.53
C TYR A 638 -75.13 8.18 18.66
N VAL A 639 -75.75 7.95 19.82
CA VAL A 639 -75.16 7.31 20.99
C VAL A 639 -76.05 6.15 21.40
N SER A 640 -75.45 4.98 21.59
CA SER A 640 -76.15 3.77 22.00
C SER A 640 -76.34 3.75 23.51
N LEU A 641 -77.54 3.43 23.98
CA LEU A 641 -77.79 3.08 25.37
C LEU A 641 -77.51 1.60 25.56
N GLN A 642 -76.47 1.26 26.31
CA GLN A 642 -76.20 -0.13 26.71
C GLN A 642 -76.73 -0.40 28.10
N TYR A 643 -77.11 -1.65 28.36
CA TYR A 643 -77.62 -2.09 29.65
C TYR A 643 -77.10 -3.47 30.03
N ARG A 644 -77.04 -3.75 31.33
CA ARG A 644 -76.78 -5.08 31.90
C ARG A 644 -77.57 -5.27 33.20
N ALA A 645 -77.89 -6.52 33.54
CA ALA A 645 -78.52 -6.82 34.82
C ALA A 645 -77.51 -6.74 35.97
N TYR A 646 -77.96 -6.31 37.14
CA TYR A 646 -77.17 -6.36 38.37
C TYR A 646 -76.66 -7.79 38.63
N GLY A 647 -75.39 -7.95 39.00
CA GLY A 647 -74.74 -9.26 39.17
C GLY A 647 -74.22 -9.91 37.89
N THR A 648 -74.44 -9.35 36.70
CA THR A 648 -73.93 -9.89 35.41
C THR A 648 -72.83 -9.00 34.82
N SER A 649 -71.92 -9.54 34.00
CA SER A 649 -70.82 -8.77 33.37
C SER A 649 -71.10 -8.33 31.93
N THR A 650 -72.06 -8.98 31.25
CA THR A 650 -72.29 -8.79 29.80
C THR A 650 -73.19 -7.60 29.52
N TRP A 651 -72.71 -6.69 28.66
CA TRP A 651 -73.49 -5.54 28.19
C TRP A 651 -74.26 -5.89 26.92
N ARG A 652 -75.52 -5.43 26.85
CA ARG A 652 -76.35 -5.49 25.65
C ARG A 652 -76.57 -4.09 25.12
N THR A 653 -76.54 -3.92 23.80
CA THR A 653 -76.89 -2.66 23.14
C THR A 653 -78.41 -2.60 22.98
N GLY A 654 -79.01 -1.57 23.56
CA GLY A 654 -80.44 -1.27 23.41
C GLY A 654 -80.68 -0.25 22.32
N THR A 655 -81.38 0.83 22.67
CA THR A 655 -81.75 1.89 21.73
C THR A 655 -80.57 2.80 21.36
N GLN A 656 -80.65 3.47 20.22
CA GLN A 656 -79.76 4.56 19.83
C GLN A 656 -80.50 5.89 19.92
N VAL A 657 -79.87 6.88 20.54
CA VAL A 657 -80.43 8.22 20.72
C VAL A 657 -79.52 9.22 20.03
N ARG A 658 -80.11 10.14 19.26
CA ARG A 658 -79.37 11.22 18.59
C ARG A 658 -79.17 12.38 19.56
N THR A 659 -77.95 12.89 19.65
CA THR A 659 -77.65 14.07 20.49
C THR A 659 -78.35 15.33 19.99
N SER A 660 -78.73 16.22 20.90
CA SER A 660 -79.29 17.54 20.60
C SER A 660 -78.24 18.51 20.04
N SER A 661 -78.66 19.75 19.76
CA SER A 661 -77.76 20.86 19.39
C SER A 661 -76.75 21.24 20.48
N THR A 662 -76.96 20.81 21.74
CA THR A 662 -76.05 21.02 22.87
C THR A 662 -75.29 19.75 23.27
N GLY A 663 -75.39 18.69 22.45
CA GLY A 663 -74.72 17.41 22.65
C GLY A 663 -75.39 16.53 23.71
N THR A 664 -76.59 16.88 24.17
CA THR A 664 -77.30 16.11 25.21
C THR A 664 -78.09 14.95 24.62
N VAL A 665 -78.19 13.86 25.38
CA VAL A 665 -79.08 12.72 25.13
C VAL A 665 -79.91 12.46 26.38
N SER A 666 -81.15 12.02 26.20
CA SER A 666 -82.03 11.60 27.27
C SER A 666 -82.89 10.43 26.82
N TYR A 667 -83.13 9.46 27.69
CA TYR A 667 -84.03 8.34 27.46
C TYR A 667 -84.61 7.84 28.77
N SER A 668 -85.92 7.58 28.80
CA SER A 668 -86.60 7.11 29.99
C SER A 668 -86.65 5.59 30.03
N VAL A 669 -86.37 5.00 31.19
CA VAL A 669 -86.41 3.55 31.42
C VAL A 669 -87.24 3.22 32.66
N GLN A 670 -87.86 2.05 32.67
CA GLN A 670 -88.56 1.52 33.84
C GLN A 670 -88.29 0.02 33.95
N PRO A 671 -87.09 -0.38 34.41
CA PRO A 671 -86.71 -1.78 34.44
C PRO A 671 -87.48 -2.53 35.53
N ARG A 672 -87.84 -3.80 35.26
CA ARG A 672 -88.49 -4.70 36.24
C ARG A 672 -87.49 -5.38 37.21
N LYS A 673 -86.21 -5.04 37.11
CA LYS A 673 -85.09 -5.61 37.87
C LYS A 673 -84.03 -4.53 38.08
N ARG A 674 -83.07 -4.77 38.99
CA ARG A 674 -81.91 -3.88 39.17
C ARG A 674 -81.02 -3.93 37.93
N MET A 675 -80.79 -2.79 37.30
CA MET A 675 -80.04 -2.69 36.04
C MET A 675 -78.95 -1.62 36.12
N TYR A 676 -77.87 -1.84 35.39
CA TYR A 676 -76.89 -0.81 35.06
C TYR A 676 -77.07 -0.37 33.61
N TYR A 677 -76.94 0.94 33.38
CA TYR A 677 -76.99 1.57 32.08
C TYR A 677 -75.72 2.36 31.81
N ARG A 678 -75.33 2.48 30.54
CA ARG A 678 -74.25 3.39 30.10
C ARG A 678 -74.50 3.88 28.68
N TRP A 679 -74.06 5.10 28.40
CA TRP A 679 -74.03 5.64 27.06
C TRP A 679 -72.74 5.22 26.36
N VAL A 680 -72.83 4.77 25.11
CA VAL A 680 -71.69 4.38 24.28
C VAL A 680 -71.77 5.07 22.93
N TYR A 681 -70.77 5.89 22.65
CA TYR A 681 -70.52 6.43 21.32
C TYR A 681 -69.44 5.58 20.65
N ALA A 682 -69.72 5.04 19.47
CA ALA A 682 -68.79 4.15 18.76
C ALA A 682 -67.57 4.89 18.15
N GLY A 683 -67.65 6.21 17.98
CA GLY A 683 -66.68 6.96 17.20
C GLY A 683 -66.94 6.88 15.70
N THR A 684 -65.98 7.37 14.91
CA THR A 684 -65.94 7.21 13.45
C THR A 684 -64.57 6.68 13.03
N SER A 685 -64.51 5.99 11.89
CA SER A 685 -63.25 5.45 11.36
C SER A 685 -62.21 6.54 11.09
N THR A 686 -62.65 7.76 10.75
CA THR A 686 -61.77 8.82 10.27
C THR A 686 -61.69 10.04 11.18
N GLY A 687 -62.68 10.31 12.05
CA GLY A 687 -62.81 11.61 12.73
C GLY A 687 -62.73 11.58 14.26
N TYR A 688 -63.51 10.72 14.91
CA TYR A 688 -63.71 10.74 16.37
C TYR A 688 -63.44 9.38 17.00
N LEU A 689 -62.83 9.38 18.19
CA LEU A 689 -62.74 8.19 19.02
C LEU A 689 -64.08 7.92 19.71
N GLY A 690 -64.38 6.64 19.93
CA GLY A 690 -65.52 6.23 20.73
C GLY A 690 -65.34 6.59 22.21
N ALA A 691 -66.46 6.69 22.93
CA ALA A 691 -66.49 6.99 24.35
C ALA A 691 -67.58 6.17 25.05
N THR A 692 -67.33 5.78 26.29
CA THR A 692 -68.30 5.09 27.14
C THR A 692 -68.44 5.86 28.44
N SER A 693 -69.66 6.11 28.89
CA SER A 693 -69.92 6.82 30.14
C SER A 693 -69.63 5.96 31.36
N ALA A 694 -69.61 6.59 32.54
CA ALA A 694 -69.83 5.87 33.80
C ALA A 694 -71.17 5.11 33.77
N GLN A 695 -71.29 4.12 34.66
CA GLN A 695 -72.50 3.32 34.78
C GLN A 695 -73.51 4.05 35.66
N GLY A 696 -74.74 4.19 35.18
CA GLY A 696 -75.89 4.61 35.97
C GLY A 696 -76.59 3.39 36.52
N TYR A 697 -76.90 3.38 37.81
CA TYR A 697 -77.68 2.33 38.45
C TYR A 697 -79.15 2.74 38.52
N VAL A 698 -80.05 1.83 38.16
CA VAL A 698 -81.50 2.01 38.29
C VAL A 698 -82.09 0.80 38.99
N SER A 699 -82.80 1.03 40.09
CA SER A 699 -83.61 0.03 40.78
C SER A 699 -85.08 0.13 40.36
N TYR A 700 -85.80 -0.98 40.49
CA TYR A 700 -87.25 -1.04 40.26
C TYR A 700 -88.03 -0.34 41.38
#